data_AF-A0A848X1N9-F1
#
_entry.id   AF-A0A848X1N9-F1
#
_cell.length_a   1.000
_cell.length_b   1.000
_cell.length_c   1.000
_cell.angle_alpha   90.00
_cell.angle_beta   90.00
_cell.angle_gamma   90.00
#
_symmetry.space_group_name_H-M   'P 1'
#
loop_
_entity.id
_entity.type
_entity.pdbx_description
1 polymer ?
#
loop_
_entity_poly.entity_id
_entity_poly.type
_entity_poly.pdbx_seq_one_letter_code
_entity_poly.pdbx_strand_id
1 'polypeptide(L)'
;MTSDSPQEPDTNHAEIHLPDGLQHKLEEFRSRLWAVKIAEGALAAIVGLAISYLVVFGLDRFFDTPGWLRALILVGGASVLGLGLPLRWHKWVWNQRSLESVSRLLKHRFPRLGDQLLGIVELAKQGEDCAHSRSLVRAAMAQVDEKVKDRDFSDAVPNNHHRAWTMGAIGAMAVAMLTVFLVSDAARNAMARWLMPWKNVDRYTFANVQDVPEKMVVPYAEPVDFSTALTDDSRWKPEVAVARIPGTKEKLEAENVEDQFHFNLPPLKDGGAMKLKIGDDRERVEVEPMTRPELQNLIAKIRLPDYLLYDHDPEQEIRGGTVSVVKGAKATIRGTAAEDRKLKRVEVDGNRTLSQDDWFETIAAEVTHSHTRELNWEDEFGLTPKEPLKLRINAVDDAAPDVFAKKLTREQVVLEDEVVSFDISAGDDFGVKKVGLEWHGVKDALHNPEPEKGDKLVAAGDPQKRDVAVQGTFSAKREGVKPQTLQVRAFAEDYKPERERSYSPTFVIHVMSPDDHARWLTDQFSKWFKNAREVYEKEQQLYETNKELRKMDPDDLDRPENRRAVEKQANAEANNARRLDSLTGSGRELVRQATKNTEFDAERLETWATMLRSLDDIAKDRMPSVADLLKQTANAPGKGQQAAAKPGSPSKGGDPKGSKNQANSGDSKGSSPKGDPENANGESPKSSKPSGPIVGNPANSGKGKKPPEMEKSDQKIPAVPSVVDSEKGYLKEDGEDQKGDQPKKKPSPGKLTLPSTVLQGVSKKKKDEAGPPESPAQEKMDEAIAEQEDLLAEFAKVADQLQELLASLEASTFVKRLKAASRNQMEVATDLNTTLNGAFGMARDRVAQQLRETGEDVAKREEEESKKVYDIQTDLAAYFQRKQDVRYKKILDSMRETGIVRELKDIGETVKVNLNGRSIASAEYWADSLDRWAEELVSASECKACKGGSSDSLPPEVILKVMQILHAEMQLRDETRELEATRPALQPDEYEKRAEPLEFTQQEIRTKTDDVIQDIVDLPQGSEKFKKEIQLLIAVSDIMRAARGILARPDTGPEAIGAETEAIELLLQAKRQNPNGGGGGGSSPGGGGGGSTSAAALSDIGTGAAEDVEAPLRDIGQSTGRAGKEFPEEFRMGLDKYFNKLEGGGGGQ
;
A
#
# COMPACT_ATOMS: atom_id res chain seq x y z
N MET A 1 133.86 -78.12 -43.41
CA MET A 1 134.83 -79.23 -43.53
C MET A 1 134.75 -80.07 -42.27
N THR A 2 135.16 -81.33 -42.33
CA THR A 2 135.22 -82.31 -41.24
C THR A 2 136.47 -82.14 -40.38
N SER A 3 136.40 -82.54 -39.10
CA SER A 3 137.47 -83.30 -38.40
C SER A 3 137.01 -83.73 -37.00
N ASP A 4 137.31 -84.97 -36.62
CA ASP A 4 136.97 -85.62 -35.34
C ASP A 4 137.68 -85.08 -34.09
N SER A 5 137.13 -85.41 -32.91
CA SER A 5 137.88 -85.97 -31.76
C SER A 5 136.92 -86.67 -30.76
N PRO A 6 137.39 -87.63 -29.91
CA PRO A 6 136.54 -88.74 -29.42
C PRO A 6 136.04 -88.67 -27.93
N GLN A 7 135.52 -89.81 -27.45
CA GLN A 7 134.56 -90.04 -26.33
C GLN A 7 135.04 -90.01 -24.86
N GLU A 8 134.02 -89.86 -23.98
CA GLU A 8 133.82 -90.45 -22.62
C GLU A 8 134.55 -89.90 -21.37
N PRO A 9 133.97 -90.01 -20.15
CA PRO A 9 132.58 -90.39 -19.75
C PRO A 9 131.88 -89.38 -18.77
N ASP A 10 130.64 -89.71 -18.35
CA ASP A 10 129.69 -88.87 -17.59
C ASP A 10 130.07 -88.39 -16.17
N THR A 11 129.47 -87.26 -15.74
CA THR A 11 128.65 -87.20 -14.50
C THR A 11 127.76 -85.95 -14.42
N ASN A 12 126.57 -86.08 -13.81
CA ASN A 12 125.51 -85.06 -13.83
C ASN A 12 125.78 -83.80 -12.97
N HIS A 13 125.36 -82.64 -13.48
CA HIS A 13 125.10 -81.45 -12.69
C HIS A 13 123.72 -81.55 -12.01
N ALA A 14 123.64 -81.27 -10.70
CA ALA A 14 122.39 -81.24 -9.95
C ALA A 14 122.29 -79.94 -9.12
N GLU A 15 121.15 -79.25 -9.23
CA GLU A 15 120.85 -78.02 -8.50
C GLU A 15 120.65 -78.25 -6.99
N ILE A 16 120.62 -77.17 -6.22
CA ILE A 16 120.46 -77.20 -4.75
C ILE A 16 119.08 -76.67 -4.37
N HIS A 17 118.09 -77.56 -4.36
CA HIS A 17 116.75 -77.27 -3.84
C HIS A 17 116.68 -77.37 -2.31
N LEU A 18 115.59 -76.87 -1.71
CA LEU A 18 115.28 -77.13 -0.30
C LEU A 18 115.02 -78.63 -0.07
N PRO A 19 115.26 -79.16 1.15
CA PRO A 19 114.72 -80.45 1.55
C PRO A 19 113.18 -80.45 1.49
N ASP A 20 112.58 -81.49 0.90
CA ASP A 20 111.12 -81.54 0.65
C ASP A 20 110.29 -81.42 1.94
N GLY A 21 110.76 -82.02 3.04
CA GLY A 21 110.11 -81.93 4.36
C GLY A 21 110.08 -80.50 4.91
N LEU A 22 111.15 -79.75 4.70
CA LEU A 22 111.28 -78.35 5.09
C LEU A 22 110.34 -77.45 4.28
N GLN A 23 110.29 -77.66 2.96
CA GLN A 23 109.37 -76.92 2.09
C GLN A 23 107.91 -77.23 2.44
N HIS A 24 107.53 -78.50 2.56
CA HIS A 24 106.15 -78.90 2.83
C HIS A 24 105.59 -78.28 4.11
N LYS A 25 106.37 -78.27 5.20
CA LYS A 25 105.96 -77.62 6.47
C LYS A 25 105.82 -76.10 6.38
N LEU A 26 106.65 -75.43 5.59
CA LEU A 26 106.52 -73.98 5.35
C LEU A 26 105.27 -73.67 4.52
N GLU A 27 104.92 -74.54 3.57
CA GLU A 27 103.70 -74.41 2.76
C GLU A 27 102.42 -74.73 3.53
N GLU A 28 102.45 -75.73 4.43
CA GLU A 28 101.35 -76.04 5.35
C GLU A 28 101.08 -74.87 6.33
N PHE A 29 102.14 -74.29 6.91
CA PHE A 29 102.00 -73.10 7.76
C PHE A 29 101.45 -71.90 6.98
N ARG A 30 101.86 -71.71 5.71
CA ARG A 30 101.33 -70.67 4.81
C ARG A 30 99.83 -70.87 4.52
N SER A 31 99.40 -72.09 4.16
CA SER A 31 97.99 -72.36 3.85
C SER A 31 97.09 -72.21 5.08
N ARG A 32 97.55 -72.65 6.25
CA ARG A 32 96.87 -72.50 7.54
C ARG A 32 96.77 -71.03 7.97
N LEU A 33 97.82 -70.22 7.76
CA LEU A 33 97.79 -68.77 7.98
C LEU A 33 96.71 -68.09 7.11
N TRP A 34 96.65 -68.42 5.82
CA TRP A 34 95.65 -67.86 4.91
C TRP A 34 94.23 -68.25 5.33
N ALA A 35 93.97 -69.54 5.58
CA ALA A 35 92.65 -70.04 5.97
C ALA A 35 92.14 -69.35 7.25
N VAL A 36 92.96 -69.26 8.29
CA VAL A 36 92.59 -68.61 9.57
C VAL A 36 92.30 -67.13 9.40
N LYS A 37 93.10 -66.38 8.62
CA LYS A 37 92.93 -64.93 8.47
C LYS A 37 91.84 -64.51 7.48
N ILE A 38 91.47 -65.38 6.53
CA ILE A 38 90.26 -65.22 5.72
C ILE A 38 89.02 -65.53 6.59
N ALA A 39 89.04 -66.61 7.37
CA ALA A 39 87.93 -66.98 8.25
C ALA A 39 87.63 -65.90 9.31
N GLU A 40 88.67 -65.31 9.93
CA GLU A 40 88.53 -64.15 10.82
C GLU A 40 87.87 -62.93 10.12
N GLY A 41 88.02 -62.78 8.81
CA GLY A 41 87.38 -61.72 8.02
C GLY A 41 85.91 -62.04 7.71
N ALA A 42 85.62 -63.26 7.25
CA ALA A 42 84.26 -63.70 6.92
C ALA A 42 83.35 -63.73 8.16
N LEU A 43 83.85 -64.23 9.30
CA LEU A 43 83.09 -64.25 10.56
C LEU A 43 82.80 -62.82 11.08
N ALA A 44 83.75 -61.89 10.93
CA ALA A 44 83.53 -60.49 11.29
C ALA A 44 82.47 -59.81 10.41
N ALA A 45 82.42 -60.15 9.12
CA ALA A 45 81.39 -59.66 8.20
C ALA A 45 79.99 -60.20 8.55
N ILE A 46 79.87 -61.48 8.93
CA ILE A 46 78.61 -62.07 9.41
C ILE A 46 78.12 -61.34 10.66
N VAL A 47 79.01 -61.08 11.62
CA VAL A 47 78.68 -60.28 12.83
C VAL A 47 78.21 -58.87 12.47
N GLY A 48 78.88 -58.18 11.54
CA GLY A 48 78.50 -56.84 11.10
C GLY A 48 77.10 -56.76 10.47
N LEU A 49 76.75 -57.74 9.63
CA LEU A 49 75.42 -57.84 9.02
C LEU A 49 74.34 -58.24 10.04
N ALA A 50 74.61 -59.21 10.91
CA ALA A 50 73.65 -59.62 11.94
C ALA A 50 73.33 -58.49 12.93
N ILE A 51 74.34 -57.70 13.33
CA ILE A 51 74.14 -56.51 14.16
C ILE A 51 73.33 -55.44 13.41
N SER A 52 73.57 -55.22 12.11
CA SER A 52 72.81 -54.20 11.35
C SER A 52 71.33 -54.54 11.22
N TYR A 53 70.97 -55.83 11.05
CA TYR A 53 69.58 -56.31 11.13
C TYR A 53 68.99 -56.06 12.53
N LEU A 54 69.69 -56.46 13.61
CA LEU A 54 69.20 -56.32 14.98
C LEU A 54 68.98 -54.85 15.38
N VAL A 55 69.79 -53.92 14.87
CA VAL A 55 69.60 -52.48 15.06
C VAL A 55 68.32 -51.99 14.36
N VAL A 56 68.03 -52.40 13.12
CA VAL A 56 66.77 -52.03 12.45
C VAL A 56 65.56 -52.64 13.17
N PHE A 57 65.62 -53.93 13.53
CA PHE A 57 64.55 -54.62 14.27
C PHE A 57 64.22 -53.91 15.60
N GLY A 58 65.25 -53.49 16.34
CA GLY A 58 65.11 -52.77 17.61
C GLY A 58 64.59 -51.34 17.43
N LEU A 59 65.10 -50.58 16.45
CA LEU A 59 64.64 -49.21 16.20
C LEU A 59 63.18 -49.17 15.73
N ASP A 60 62.76 -50.11 14.87
CA ASP A 60 61.38 -50.22 14.38
C ASP A 60 60.35 -50.51 15.49
N ARG A 61 60.77 -50.83 16.73
CA ARG A 61 59.88 -50.93 17.90
C ARG A 61 59.50 -49.56 18.50
N PHE A 62 60.30 -48.51 18.25
CA PHE A 62 60.14 -47.20 18.89
C PHE A 62 59.87 -46.07 17.89
N PHE A 63 60.37 -46.19 16.67
CA PHE A 63 60.28 -45.20 15.61
C PHE A 63 60.05 -45.90 14.26
N ASP A 64 59.26 -45.31 13.37
CA ASP A 64 59.30 -45.73 11.97
C ASP A 64 60.66 -45.32 11.39
N THR A 65 61.53 -46.29 11.10
CA THR A 65 62.88 -45.96 10.61
C THR A 65 62.84 -45.47 9.14
N PRO A 66 63.29 -44.23 8.85
CA PRO A 66 63.26 -43.70 7.50
C PRO A 66 64.25 -44.45 6.61
N GLY A 67 63.90 -44.62 5.33
CA GLY A 67 64.66 -45.46 4.40
C GLY A 67 66.15 -45.11 4.27
N TRP A 68 66.51 -43.82 4.38
CA TRP A 68 67.90 -43.37 4.38
C TRP A 68 68.70 -43.89 5.58
N LEU A 69 68.08 -43.99 6.76
CA LEU A 69 68.72 -44.49 7.98
C LEU A 69 68.87 -46.00 7.91
N ARG A 70 67.85 -46.71 7.41
CA ARG A 70 67.93 -48.15 7.11
C ARG A 70 69.05 -48.47 6.12
N ALA A 71 69.19 -47.67 5.05
CA ALA A 71 70.27 -47.79 4.08
C ALA A 71 71.65 -47.53 4.72
N LEU A 72 71.79 -46.51 5.56
CA LEU A 72 73.04 -46.21 6.28
C LEU A 72 73.45 -47.37 7.21
N ILE A 73 72.50 -47.94 7.97
CA ILE A 73 72.73 -49.10 8.84
C ILE A 73 73.16 -50.33 8.02
N LEU A 74 72.50 -50.61 6.89
CA LEU A 74 72.84 -51.71 5.98
C LEU A 74 74.26 -51.54 5.40
N VAL A 75 74.59 -50.35 4.88
CA VAL A 75 75.93 -50.02 4.35
C VAL A 75 76.99 -50.11 5.45
N GLY A 76 76.69 -49.67 6.67
CA GLY A 76 77.55 -49.82 7.84
C GLY A 76 77.90 -51.28 8.12
N GLY A 77 76.90 -52.16 8.20
CA GLY A 77 77.12 -53.61 8.37
C GLY A 77 77.88 -54.25 7.20
N ALA A 78 77.55 -53.88 5.97
CA ALA A 78 78.20 -54.40 4.76
C ALA A 78 79.65 -53.92 4.56
N SER A 79 80.04 -52.78 5.15
CA SER A 79 81.40 -52.22 5.02
C SER A 79 82.52 -53.18 5.47
N VAL A 80 82.25 -54.02 6.48
CA VAL A 80 83.19 -55.03 6.98
C VAL A 80 83.48 -56.10 5.92
N LEU A 81 82.46 -56.47 5.13
CA LEU A 81 82.59 -57.38 4.00
C LEU A 81 83.26 -56.69 2.80
N GLY A 82 82.78 -55.52 2.40
CA GLY A 82 83.20 -54.82 1.19
C GLY A 82 84.62 -54.22 1.24
N LEU A 83 85.07 -53.75 2.41
CA LEU A 83 86.39 -53.13 2.58
C LEU A 83 87.31 -53.96 3.50
N GLY A 84 86.79 -54.49 4.60
CA GLY A 84 87.59 -55.21 5.59
C GLY A 84 88.17 -56.52 5.07
N LEU A 85 87.41 -57.27 4.27
CA LEU A 85 87.83 -58.58 3.75
C LEU A 85 88.90 -58.45 2.63
N PRO A 86 88.76 -57.58 1.60
CA PRO A 86 89.81 -57.35 0.61
C PRO A 86 91.13 -56.83 1.20
N LEU A 87 91.07 -55.92 2.18
CA LEU A 87 92.27 -55.41 2.86
C LEU A 87 93.00 -56.52 3.65
N ARG A 88 92.26 -57.43 4.30
CA ARG A 88 92.85 -58.61 4.95
C ARG A 88 93.42 -59.61 3.94
N TRP A 89 92.73 -59.84 2.82
CA TRP A 89 93.24 -60.69 1.73
C TRP A 89 94.57 -60.17 1.19
N HIS A 90 94.67 -58.87 0.88
CA HIS A 90 95.93 -58.28 0.42
C HIS A 90 97.04 -58.40 1.49
N LYS A 91 96.76 -58.06 2.75
CA LYS A 91 97.76 -58.12 3.83
C LYS A 91 98.27 -59.54 4.14
N TRP A 92 97.40 -60.55 4.11
CA TRP A 92 97.74 -61.90 4.58
C TRP A 92 97.92 -62.94 3.48
N VAL A 93 97.27 -62.81 2.33
CA VAL A 93 97.39 -63.75 1.20
C VAL A 93 98.40 -63.24 0.17
N TRP A 94 98.29 -61.97 -0.25
CA TRP A 94 99.14 -61.42 -1.32
C TRP A 94 100.58 -61.21 -0.86
N ASN A 95 100.78 -60.60 0.31
CA ASN A 95 102.11 -60.24 0.82
C ASN A 95 102.90 -61.41 1.45
N GLN A 96 102.27 -62.58 1.62
CA GLN A 96 102.86 -63.78 2.26
C GLN A 96 102.97 -64.97 1.29
N ARG A 97 103.20 -64.70 0.00
CA ARG A 97 103.34 -65.73 -1.04
C ARG A 97 104.66 -66.51 -0.96
N SER A 98 105.76 -65.82 -0.67
CA SER A 98 107.10 -66.43 -0.59
C SER A 98 107.37 -67.12 0.75
N LEU A 99 108.09 -68.24 0.71
CA LEU A 99 108.54 -68.97 1.90
C LEU A 99 109.48 -68.11 2.79
N GLU A 100 110.15 -67.13 2.18
CA GLU A 100 110.99 -66.12 2.81
C GLU A 100 110.17 -65.18 3.73
N SER A 101 109.03 -64.66 3.27
CA SER A 101 108.13 -63.84 4.11
C SER A 101 107.51 -64.67 5.24
N VAL A 102 107.19 -65.95 4.96
CA VAL A 102 106.61 -66.90 5.92
C VAL A 102 107.61 -67.30 7.02
N SER A 103 108.89 -67.47 6.69
CA SER A 103 109.97 -67.71 7.68
C SER A 103 110.27 -66.47 8.55
N ARG A 104 110.15 -65.25 8.01
CA ARG A 104 110.18 -64.01 8.81
C ARG A 104 109.02 -63.90 9.80
N LEU A 105 107.83 -64.45 9.50
CA LEU A 105 106.75 -64.57 10.49
C LEU A 105 107.11 -65.54 11.61
N LEU A 106 107.66 -66.72 11.27
CA LEU A 106 108.12 -67.72 12.26
C LEU A 106 109.17 -67.16 13.24
N LYS A 107 110.02 -66.22 12.82
CA LYS A 107 110.98 -65.51 13.69
C LYS A 107 110.33 -64.85 14.92
N HIS A 108 109.07 -64.43 14.87
CA HIS A 108 108.40 -63.82 16.03
C HIS A 108 108.09 -64.82 17.15
N ARG A 109 107.80 -66.08 16.82
CA ARG A 109 107.50 -67.14 17.81
C ARG A 109 108.73 -68.00 18.15
N PHE A 110 109.64 -68.18 17.19
CA PHE A 110 110.84 -69.01 17.33
C PHE A 110 112.10 -68.28 16.82
N PRO A 111 112.62 -67.23 17.49
CA PRO A 111 113.65 -66.34 16.93
C PRO A 111 114.87 -67.07 16.33
N ARG A 112 115.51 -67.96 17.10
CA ARG A 112 116.71 -68.70 16.66
C ARG A 112 116.46 -69.65 15.48
N LEU A 113 115.24 -70.18 15.35
CA LEU A 113 114.89 -71.12 14.28
C LEU A 113 114.33 -70.39 13.06
N GLY A 114 113.61 -69.28 13.24
CA GLY A 114 113.19 -68.40 12.15
C GLY A 114 114.38 -67.82 11.39
N ASP A 115 115.46 -67.41 12.09
CA ASP A 115 116.70 -66.98 11.42
C ASP A 115 117.45 -68.11 10.71
N GLN A 116 117.42 -69.34 11.25
CA GLN A 116 118.00 -70.51 10.58
C GLN A 116 117.20 -70.93 9.34
N LEU A 117 115.87 -70.88 9.41
CA LEU A 117 114.97 -71.10 8.28
C LEU A 117 115.15 -70.04 7.20
N LEU A 118 115.15 -68.76 7.58
CA LEU A 118 115.31 -67.64 6.66
C LEU A 118 116.66 -67.74 5.93
N GLY A 119 117.75 -67.93 6.68
CA GLY A 119 119.08 -68.10 6.10
C GLY A 119 119.17 -69.28 5.13
N ILE A 120 118.50 -70.41 5.40
CA ILE A 120 118.49 -71.56 4.48
C ILE A 120 117.64 -71.31 3.23
N VAL A 121 116.49 -70.63 3.37
CA VAL A 121 115.66 -70.21 2.24
C VAL A 121 116.38 -69.17 1.36
N GLU A 122 117.18 -68.28 1.96
CA GLU A 122 118.05 -67.34 1.26
C GLU A 122 119.23 -68.05 0.58
N LEU A 123 119.94 -68.96 1.27
CA LEU A 123 121.06 -69.73 0.68
C LEU A 123 120.63 -70.59 -0.52
N ALA A 124 119.47 -71.25 -0.46
CA ALA A 124 118.95 -72.05 -1.58
C ALA A 124 118.56 -71.20 -2.80
N LYS A 125 118.23 -69.92 -2.57
CA LYS A 125 117.84 -68.94 -3.60
C LYS A 125 119.03 -68.22 -4.22
N GLN A 126 120.22 -68.32 -3.63
CA GLN A 126 121.50 -67.76 -4.09
C GLN A 126 122.43 -68.83 -4.69
N GLY A 127 121.87 -69.88 -5.31
CA GLY A 127 122.57 -71.13 -5.62
C GLY A 127 123.74 -71.07 -6.63
N GLU A 128 123.96 -69.95 -7.32
CA GLU A 128 124.93 -69.84 -8.42
C GLU A 128 126.28 -69.21 -8.02
N ASP A 129 126.30 -68.19 -7.13
CA ASP A 129 127.47 -67.30 -6.93
C ASP A 129 128.44 -67.70 -5.77
N CYS A 130 128.15 -68.76 -5.01
CA CYS A 130 128.90 -69.07 -3.79
C CYS A 130 130.14 -69.97 -4.02
N ALA A 131 131.34 -69.38 -3.96
CA ALA A 131 132.66 -70.06 -4.07
C ALA A 131 133.07 -70.89 -2.83
N HIS A 132 132.14 -71.63 -2.22
CA HIS A 132 132.35 -72.43 -0.99
C HIS A 132 131.88 -73.88 -1.15
N SER A 133 132.41 -74.79 -0.33
CA SER A 133 132.23 -76.23 -0.52
C SER A 133 130.76 -76.66 -0.42
N ARG A 134 130.19 -77.12 -1.54
CA ARG A 134 128.77 -77.51 -1.69
C ARG A 134 128.32 -78.60 -0.71
N SER A 135 129.23 -79.40 -0.18
CA SER A 135 128.94 -80.40 0.87
C SER A 135 128.52 -79.77 2.20
N LEU A 136 129.11 -78.63 2.57
CA LEU A 136 128.78 -77.92 3.82
C LEU A 136 127.37 -77.28 3.75
N VAL A 137 126.98 -76.74 2.61
CA VAL A 137 125.63 -76.18 2.40
C VAL A 137 124.57 -77.27 2.53
N ARG A 138 124.75 -78.40 1.85
CA ARG A 138 123.82 -79.55 1.93
C ARG A 138 123.76 -80.14 3.35
N ALA A 139 124.89 -80.21 4.06
CA ALA A 139 124.92 -80.65 5.45
C ALA A 139 124.21 -79.66 6.40
N ALA A 140 124.35 -78.35 6.21
CA ALA A 140 123.65 -77.33 7.00
C ALA A 140 122.12 -77.38 6.77
N MET A 141 121.69 -77.56 5.52
CA MET A 141 120.27 -77.75 5.16
C MET A 141 119.68 -78.99 5.85
N ALA A 142 120.33 -80.15 5.72
CA ALA A 142 119.90 -81.38 6.39
C ALA A 142 119.85 -81.23 7.93
N GLN A 143 120.84 -80.55 8.53
CA GLN A 143 120.87 -80.35 9.98
C GLN A 143 119.74 -79.46 10.51
N VAL A 144 119.14 -78.60 9.69
CA VAL A 144 117.96 -77.79 10.09
C VAL A 144 116.65 -78.49 9.74
N ASP A 145 116.58 -79.23 8.64
CA ASP A 145 115.44 -80.10 8.33
C ASP A 145 115.20 -81.13 9.46
N GLU A 146 116.24 -81.82 9.92
CA GLU A 146 116.17 -82.74 11.07
C GLU A 146 115.69 -82.02 12.36
N LYS A 147 116.12 -80.77 12.60
CA LYS A 147 115.67 -79.96 13.76
C LYS A 147 114.24 -79.42 13.65
N VAL A 148 113.65 -79.45 12.45
CA VAL A 148 112.30 -78.98 12.13
C VAL A 148 111.31 -80.15 12.03
N LYS A 149 111.78 -81.35 11.73
CA LYS A 149 111.03 -82.60 11.58
C LYS A 149 110.03 -82.86 12.72
N ASP A 150 110.44 -82.66 13.97
CA ASP A 150 109.59 -82.90 15.16
C ASP A 150 108.89 -81.64 15.70
N ARG A 151 108.92 -80.51 14.97
CA ARG A 151 108.28 -79.25 15.39
C ARG A 151 106.96 -78.98 14.67
N ASP A 152 105.97 -78.50 15.43
CA ASP A 152 104.74 -77.93 14.91
C ASP A 152 104.86 -76.40 14.76
N PHE A 153 104.37 -75.85 13.65
CA PHE A 153 104.32 -74.42 13.36
C PHE A 153 102.92 -73.80 13.55
N SER A 154 101.91 -74.60 13.86
CA SER A 154 100.51 -74.18 14.08
C SER A 154 100.36 -72.98 15.02
N ASP A 155 101.14 -72.97 16.11
CA ASP A 155 101.12 -71.95 17.17
C ASP A 155 101.90 -70.67 16.83
N ALA A 156 102.45 -70.55 15.61
CA ALA A 156 103.12 -69.34 15.13
C ALA A 156 102.19 -68.37 14.35
N VAL A 157 100.91 -68.71 14.16
CA VAL A 157 99.93 -67.83 13.49
C VAL A 157 99.64 -66.59 14.38
N PRO A 158 99.93 -65.35 13.93
CA PRO A 158 99.80 -64.16 14.78
C PRO A 158 98.36 -63.88 15.22
N ASN A 159 98.17 -63.57 16.52
CA ASN A 159 96.91 -63.14 17.15
C ASN A 159 95.69 -63.94 16.68
N ASN A 160 95.59 -65.19 17.14
CA ASN A 160 94.65 -66.19 16.63
C ASN A 160 93.22 -66.03 17.18
N HIS A 161 92.51 -64.98 16.75
CA HIS A 161 91.20 -64.58 17.27
C HIS A 161 89.99 -65.25 16.58
N HIS A 162 90.20 -66.17 15.62
CA HIS A 162 89.09 -66.84 14.92
C HIS A 162 88.00 -67.35 15.87
N ARG A 163 88.35 -68.02 16.97
CA ARG A 163 87.38 -68.55 17.96
C ARG A 163 86.47 -67.46 18.55
N ALA A 164 87.01 -66.28 18.85
CA ALA A 164 86.23 -65.16 19.38
C ALA A 164 85.25 -64.62 18.33
N TRP A 165 85.66 -64.56 17.06
CA TRP A 165 84.77 -64.23 15.94
C TRP A 165 83.75 -65.33 15.65
N THR A 166 84.08 -66.61 15.84
CA THR A 166 83.12 -67.72 15.74
C THR A 166 82.06 -67.62 16.84
N MET A 167 82.46 -67.38 18.10
CA MET A 167 81.54 -67.16 19.21
C MET A 167 80.66 -65.92 18.99
N GLY A 168 81.23 -64.81 18.51
CA GLY A 168 80.48 -63.61 18.17
C GLY A 168 79.45 -63.83 17.06
N ALA A 169 79.83 -64.55 16.00
CA ALA A 169 78.92 -64.90 14.90
C ALA A 169 77.79 -65.82 15.36
N ILE A 170 78.10 -66.85 16.15
CA ILE A 170 77.10 -67.75 16.74
C ILE A 170 76.14 -66.97 17.66
N GLY A 171 76.67 -66.09 18.52
CA GLY A 171 75.86 -65.27 19.43
C GLY A 171 74.92 -64.32 18.68
N ALA A 172 75.43 -63.56 17.71
CA ALA A 172 74.62 -62.64 16.92
C ALA A 172 73.54 -63.37 16.09
N MET A 173 73.88 -64.51 15.48
CA MET A 173 72.93 -65.35 14.74
C MET A 173 71.89 -66.02 15.66
N ALA A 174 72.26 -66.42 16.87
CA ALA A 174 71.32 -66.97 17.86
C ALA A 174 70.31 -65.93 18.32
N VAL A 175 70.74 -64.68 18.58
CA VAL A 175 69.83 -63.58 18.91
C VAL A 175 68.91 -63.24 17.73
N ALA A 176 69.42 -63.22 16.49
CA ALA A 176 68.60 -63.00 15.29
C ALA A 176 67.58 -64.13 15.04
N MET A 177 67.94 -65.39 15.28
CA MET A 177 66.97 -66.49 15.21
C MET A 177 65.94 -66.45 16.34
N LEU A 178 66.33 -65.98 17.54
CA LEU A 178 65.42 -65.79 18.66
C LEU A 178 64.35 -64.72 18.38
N THR A 179 64.69 -63.62 17.69
CA THR A 179 63.69 -62.61 17.29
C THR A 179 62.66 -63.19 16.30
N VAL A 180 63.10 -64.02 15.35
CA VAL A 180 62.21 -64.70 14.38
C VAL A 180 61.33 -65.74 15.07
N PHE A 181 61.82 -66.46 16.08
CA PHE A 181 61.04 -67.44 16.82
C PHE A 181 59.99 -66.79 17.73
N LEU A 182 60.37 -65.77 18.50
CA LEU A 182 59.46 -65.10 19.43
C LEU A 182 58.43 -64.20 18.73
N VAL A 183 58.82 -63.52 17.64
CA VAL A 183 57.98 -62.52 16.98
C VAL A 183 58.13 -62.58 15.45
N SER A 184 57.76 -63.73 14.87
CA SER A 184 57.83 -64.04 13.43
C SER A 184 57.52 -62.84 12.53
N ASP A 185 56.39 -62.17 12.74
CA ASP A 185 55.84 -61.25 11.74
C ASP A 185 56.52 -59.87 11.82
N ALA A 186 56.78 -59.39 13.03
CA ALA A 186 57.64 -58.22 13.25
C ALA A 186 59.07 -58.44 12.77
N ALA A 187 59.62 -59.65 12.96
CA ALA A 187 60.96 -60.03 12.51
C ALA A 187 61.05 -60.11 10.98
N ARG A 188 60.03 -60.67 10.30
CA ARG A 188 59.90 -60.68 8.84
C ARG A 188 59.74 -59.26 8.28
N ASN A 189 58.92 -58.43 8.90
CA ASN A 189 58.72 -57.04 8.51
C ASN A 189 60.01 -56.22 8.62
N ALA A 190 60.71 -56.30 9.76
CA ALA A 190 62.02 -55.67 9.96
C ALA A 190 63.08 -56.20 8.98
N MET A 191 63.08 -57.51 8.69
CA MET A 191 64.00 -58.11 7.72
C MET A 191 63.72 -57.62 6.29
N ALA A 192 62.45 -57.47 5.89
CA ALA A 192 62.06 -56.89 4.62
C ALA A 192 62.46 -55.41 4.52
N ARG A 193 62.21 -54.62 5.58
CA ARG A 193 62.59 -53.21 5.67
C ARG A 193 64.11 -52.99 5.69
N TRP A 194 64.88 -53.92 6.26
CA TRP A 194 66.36 -53.93 6.27
C TRP A 194 66.96 -54.34 4.91
N LEU A 195 66.43 -55.39 4.25
CA LEU A 195 66.89 -55.83 2.93
C LEU A 195 66.51 -54.85 1.80
N MET A 196 65.37 -54.17 1.92
CA MET A 196 64.84 -53.22 0.93
C MET A 196 64.65 -51.83 1.56
N PRO A 197 65.73 -51.12 1.92
CA PRO A 197 65.63 -49.84 2.65
C PRO A 197 64.94 -48.73 1.85
N TRP A 198 64.95 -48.83 0.51
CA TRP A 198 64.28 -47.88 -0.39
C TRP A 198 62.80 -48.18 -0.66
N LYS A 199 62.29 -49.34 -0.22
CA LYS A 199 60.87 -49.67 -0.39
C LYS A 199 60.08 -49.13 0.80
N ASN A 200 58.98 -48.45 0.51
CA ASN A 200 57.92 -48.22 1.49
C ASN A 200 57.27 -49.57 1.79
N VAL A 201 57.57 -50.08 2.99
CA VAL A 201 56.98 -51.27 3.60
C VAL A 201 56.62 -50.83 4.99
N ASP A 202 55.33 -50.85 5.29
CA ASP A 202 54.77 -50.24 6.48
C ASP A 202 55.30 -50.94 7.75
N ARG A 203 55.42 -50.19 8.82
CA ARG A 203 56.00 -50.68 10.09
C ARG A 203 55.02 -51.63 10.75
N TYR A 204 55.40 -52.88 10.96
CA TYR A 204 54.56 -53.84 11.70
C TYR A 204 54.38 -53.41 13.16
N THR A 205 53.15 -53.04 13.47
CA THR A 205 52.54 -52.74 14.77
C THR A 205 51.91 -53.98 15.41
N PHE A 206 51.65 -53.94 16.71
CA PHE A 206 50.97 -55.03 17.42
C PHE A 206 49.50 -54.74 17.70
N ALA A 207 49.14 -53.47 17.88
CA ALA A 207 47.76 -52.98 17.84
C ALA A 207 47.51 -52.38 16.45
N ASN A 208 46.71 -53.04 15.63
CA ASN A 208 46.33 -52.56 14.29
C ASN A 208 44.93 -51.96 14.37
N VAL A 209 44.73 -50.81 13.73
CA VAL A 209 43.51 -50.00 13.87
C VAL A 209 42.72 -50.00 12.57
N GLN A 210 41.40 -50.11 12.66
CA GLN A 210 40.47 -50.09 11.54
C GLN A 210 39.69 -48.77 11.46
N ASP A 211 39.28 -48.41 10.25
CA ASP A 211 38.31 -47.35 9.96
C ASP A 211 38.71 -45.93 10.45
N VAL A 212 40.02 -45.66 10.51
CA VAL A 212 40.57 -44.31 10.71
C VAL A 212 40.61 -43.58 9.36
N PRO A 213 39.89 -42.45 9.18
CA PRO A 213 39.92 -41.70 7.93
C PRO A 213 41.14 -40.77 7.85
N GLU A 214 41.72 -40.58 6.67
CA GLU A 214 42.81 -39.59 6.46
C GLU A 214 42.34 -38.15 6.76
N LYS A 215 41.08 -37.84 6.44
CA LYS A 215 40.44 -36.54 6.65
C LYS A 215 39.03 -36.70 7.24
N MET A 216 38.68 -35.85 8.19
CA MET A 216 37.40 -35.85 8.90
C MET A 216 36.85 -34.42 8.99
N VAL A 217 35.71 -34.16 8.35
CA VAL A 217 34.98 -32.90 8.50
C VAL A 217 34.12 -32.96 9.76
N VAL A 218 34.06 -31.87 10.54
CA VAL A 218 33.31 -31.80 11.80
C VAL A 218 32.49 -30.50 11.90
N PRO A 219 31.34 -30.50 12.60
CA PRO A 219 30.60 -29.27 12.89
C PRO A 219 31.43 -28.28 13.73
N TYR A 220 31.53 -27.04 13.23
CA TYR A 220 32.30 -25.95 13.81
C TYR A 220 31.78 -25.56 15.20
N ALA A 221 32.70 -25.52 16.16
CA ALA A 221 32.47 -25.20 17.57
C ALA A 221 31.45 -26.10 18.30
N GLU A 222 31.22 -27.33 17.82
CA GLU A 222 30.41 -28.35 18.49
C GLU A 222 31.27 -29.57 18.90
N PRO A 223 30.89 -30.30 19.97
CA PRO A 223 31.54 -31.56 20.32
C PRO A 223 31.11 -32.68 19.37
N VAL A 224 31.99 -33.67 19.15
CA VAL A 224 31.78 -34.77 18.18
C VAL A 224 32.32 -36.08 18.72
N ASP A 225 31.55 -37.14 18.70
CA ASP A 225 32.05 -38.48 19.00
C ASP A 225 32.76 -39.10 17.79
N PHE A 226 34.04 -39.43 17.97
CA PHE A 226 34.86 -40.16 17.01
C PHE A 226 35.16 -41.56 17.56
N SER A 227 34.81 -42.61 16.82
CA SER A 227 35.03 -44.01 17.21
C SER A 227 35.88 -44.76 16.21
N THR A 228 36.74 -45.65 16.70
CA THR A 228 37.61 -46.51 15.88
C THR A 228 37.87 -47.84 16.61
N ALA A 229 38.14 -48.91 15.87
CA ALA A 229 38.25 -50.27 16.40
C ALA A 229 39.63 -50.89 16.13
N LEU A 230 40.00 -51.91 16.90
CA LEU A 230 41.12 -52.79 16.56
C LEU A 230 40.69 -53.82 15.49
N THR A 231 41.60 -54.19 14.61
CA THR A 231 41.40 -55.33 13.69
C THR A 231 41.58 -56.66 14.42
N ASP A 232 40.89 -57.71 13.95
CA ASP A 232 40.93 -59.08 14.51
C ASP A 232 42.36 -59.69 14.61
N ASP A 233 43.30 -59.24 13.79
CA ASP A 233 44.70 -59.71 13.79
C ASP A 233 45.60 -59.01 14.83
N SER A 234 45.06 -58.04 15.59
CA SER A 234 45.78 -57.30 16.63
C SER A 234 46.29 -58.20 17.75
N ARG A 235 47.60 -58.44 17.77
CA ARG A 235 48.29 -59.22 18.81
C ARG A 235 48.37 -58.51 20.16
N TRP A 236 48.24 -57.19 20.19
CA TRP A 236 48.17 -56.38 21.42
C TRP A 236 46.87 -55.60 21.45
N LYS A 237 46.10 -55.81 22.52
CA LYS A 237 44.91 -55.03 22.87
C LYS A 237 45.29 -54.07 24.00
N PRO A 238 45.60 -52.79 23.71
CA PRO A 238 45.87 -51.81 24.76
C PRO A 238 44.57 -51.42 25.49
N GLU A 239 44.67 -51.18 26.80
CA GLU A 239 43.54 -50.79 27.65
C GLU A 239 43.07 -49.35 27.38
N VAL A 240 43.97 -48.48 26.89
CA VAL A 240 43.71 -47.06 26.64
C VAL A 240 44.33 -46.63 25.31
N ALA A 241 43.53 -45.94 24.50
CA ALA A 241 43.97 -45.19 23.31
C ALA A 241 44.01 -43.69 23.62
N VAL A 242 44.90 -42.94 22.95
CA VAL A 242 45.13 -41.52 23.22
C VAL A 242 45.05 -40.70 21.94
N ALA A 243 44.11 -39.76 21.87
CA ALA A 243 44.01 -38.77 20.80
C ALA A 243 44.54 -37.41 21.28
N ARG A 244 45.31 -36.73 20.41
CA ARG A 244 45.77 -35.36 20.62
C ARG A 244 45.34 -34.46 19.49
N ILE A 245 44.52 -33.47 19.83
CA ILE A 245 43.85 -32.53 18.92
C ILE A 245 44.78 -31.36 18.55
N PRO A 246 44.64 -30.75 17.35
CA PRO A 246 45.30 -29.48 17.01
C PRO A 246 44.94 -28.34 17.99
N GLY A 247 45.85 -27.39 18.21
CA GLY A 247 45.65 -26.23 19.10
C GLY A 247 45.69 -26.56 20.60
N THR A 248 45.02 -27.63 21.04
CA THR A 248 44.85 -27.96 22.47
C THR A 248 46.11 -28.62 23.07
N LYS A 249 46.36 -28.37 24.37
CA LYS A 249 47.43 -29.03 25.14
C LYS A 249 47.01 -30.35 25.78
N GLU A 250 45.72 -30.55 25.93
CA GLU A 250 45.10 -31.72 26.54
C GLU A 250 45.22 -32.94 25.64
N LYS A 251 45.02 -34.11 26.25
CA LYS A 251 44.88 -35.39 25.57
C LYS A 251 43.48 -35.89 25.86
N LEU A 252 42.85 -36.51 24.88
CA LEU A 252 41.70 -37.36 25.14
C LEU A 252 42.20 -38.79 25.28
N GLU A 253 41.76 -39.46 26.34
CA GLU A 253 42.10 -40.85 26.62
C GLU A 253 40.79 -41.64 26.60
N ALA A 254 40.74 -42.70 25.81
CA ALA A 254 39.57 -43.55 25.60
C ALA A 254 39.90 -44.97 26.06
N GLU A 255 39.04 -45.55 26.89
CA GLU A 255 39.17 -46.94 27.34
C GLU A 255 38.74 -47.91 26.23
N ASN A 256 39.33 -49.10 26.22
CA ASN A 256 38.99 -50.19 25.30
C ASN A 256 37.69 -50.88 25.75
N VAL A 257 36.63 -50.76 24.95
CA VAL A 257 35.35 -51.44 25.17
C VAL A 257 35.05 -52.30 23.95
N GLU A 258 35.09 -53.64 24.13
CA GLU A 258 34.87 -54.62 23.06
C GLU A 258 35.70 -54.34 21.79
N ASP A 259 37.00 -54.04 21.98
CA ASP A 259 37.97 -53.67 20.94
C ASP A 259 37.72 -52.33 20.24
N GLN A 260 36.79 -51.52 20.73
CA GLN A 260 36.49 -50.17 20.25
C GLN A 260 37.01 -49.08 21.22
N PHE A 261 37.34 -47.92 20.66
CA PHE A 261 37.72 -46.71 21.39
C PHE A 261 36.82 -45.56 20.97
N HIS A 262 36.13 -44.96 21.94
CA HIS A 262 35.23 -43.81 21.72
C HIS A 262 35.84 -42.53 22.30
N PHE A 263 36.08 -41.54 21.44
CA PHE A 263 36.62 -40.22 21.80
C PHE A 263 35.55 -39.14 21.63
N ASN A 264 35.12 -38.52 22.73
CA ASN A 264 34.32 -37.29 22.65
C ASN A 264 35.26 -36.10 22.40
N LEU A 265 35.29 -35.60 21.16
CA LEU A 265 36.09 -34.46 20.75
C LEU A 265 35.42 -33.15 21.25
N PRO A 266 36.12 -32.25 21.97
CA PRO A 266 35.57 -30.96 22.38
C PRO A 266 35.39 -30.00 21.19
N PRO A 267 34.58 -28.93 21.35
CA PRO A 267 34.35 -27.89 20.33
C PRO A 267 35.61 -27.38 19.60
N LEU A 268 35.74 -27.72 18.31
CA LEU A 268 36.86 -27.30 17.46
C LEU A 268 36.48 -26.10 16.59
N LYS A 269 37.37 -25.10 16.51
CA LYS A 269 37.22 -23.92 15.64
C LYS A 269 38.22 -23.90 14.51
N ASP A 270 39.49 -24.16 14.83
CA ASP A 270 40.58 -24.20 13.88
C ASP A 270 40.84 -25.64 13.41
N GLY A 271 41.08 -25.83 12.12
CA GLY A 271 41.43 -27.12 11.54
C GLY A 271 42.87 -27.56 11.82
N GLY A 272 43.12 -28.86 11.69
CA GLY A 272 44.48 -29.39 11.73
C GLY A 272 44.59 -30.89 12.03
N ALA A 273 45.84 -31.35 12.12
CA ALA A 273 46.17 -32.75 12.29
C ALA A 273 45.97 -33.25 13.74
N MET A 274 44.88 -33.98 13.97
CA MET A 274 44.73 -34.83 15.14
C MET A 274 45.71 -36.00 15.05
N LYS A 275 46.36 -36.34 16.16
CA LYS A 275 47.31 -37.46 16.27
C LYS A 275 46.72 -38.49 17.20
N LEU A 276 46.35 -39.63 16.62
CA LEU A 276 45.85 -40.80 17.34
C LEU A 276 47.04 -41.68 17.74
N LYS A 277 46.95 -42.35 18.89
CA LYS A 277 47.94 -43.32 19.33
C LYS A 277 47.25 -44.48 20.05
N ILE A 278 47.32 -45.67 19.46
CA ILE A 278 46.73 -46.90 20.01
C ILE A 278 47.87 -47.91 20.20
N GLY A 279 48.23 -48.20 21.45
CA GLY A 279 49.36 -49.10 21.75
C GLY A 279 50.70 -48.57 21.21
N ASP A 280 51.24 -49.25 20.18
CA ASP A 280 52.44 -48.84 19.43
C ASP A 280 52.12 -48.16 18.08
N ASP A 281 50.87 -48.15 17.65
CA ASP A 281 50.41 -47.47 16.45
C ASP A 281 50.18 -45.94 16.66
N ARG A 282 50.24 -45.17 15.55
CA ARG A 282 50.31 -43.70 15.54
C ARG A 282 49.71 -43.06 14.28
N GLU A 283 48.38 -43.08 14.17
CA GLU A 283 47.69 -42.45 13.04
C GLU A 283 47.58 -40.92 13.09
N ARG A 284 47.33 -40.32 11.91
CA ARG A 284 47.14 -38.87 11.72
C ARG A 284 45.88 -38.58 10.90
N VAL A 285 44.86 -38.04 11.56
CA VAL A 285 43.61 -37.57 10.95
C VAL A 285 43.69 -36.05 10.73
N GLU A 286 43.40 -35.57 9.52
CA GLU A 286 43.21 -34.14 9.26
C GLU A 286 41.77 -33.73 9.58
N VAL A 287 41.58 -32.95 10.65
CA VAL A 287 40.26 -32.54 11.12
C VAL A 287 39.94 -31.13 10.64
N GLU A 288 38.81 -30.95 9.96
CA GLU A 288 38.39 -29.67 9.39
C GLU A 288 37.01 -29.24 9.93
N PRO A 289 36.96 -28.25 10.84
CA PRO A 289 35.72 -27.66 11.32
C PRO A 289 35.03 -26.82 10.24
N MET A 290 33.79 -27.19 9.89
CA MET A 290 32.92 -26.46 8.97
C MET A 290 31.58 -26.15 9.65
N THR A 291 30.91 -25.07 9.29
CA THR A 291 29.53 -24.81 9.75
C THR A 291 28.59 -25.96 9.36
N ARG A 292 27.41 -26.05 9.99
CA ARG A 292 26.37 -26.98 9.52
C ARG A 292 25.71 -26.44 8.24
N PRO A 293 25.17 -27.31 7.36
CA PRO A 293 24.47 -26.86 6.16
C PRO A 293 23.13 -26.22 6.53
N GLU A 294 22.89 -25.01 6.03
CA GLU A 294 21.63 -24.28 6.16
C GLU A 294 20.99 -24.10 4.76
N LEU A 295 19.66 -24.03 4.69
CA LEU A 295 18.95 -23.70 3.46
C LEU A 295 18.93 -22.18 3.31
N GLN A 296 19.40 -21.67 2.17
CA GLN A 296 19.41 -20.24 1.87
C GLN A 296 18.00 -19.70 1.61
N ASN A 297 17.19 -20.48 0.89
CA ASN A 297 15.83 -20.13 0.50
C ASN A 297 14.89 -21.32 0.69
N LEU A 298 13.65 -21.05 1.10
CA LEU A 298 12.57 -22.02 1.20
C LEU A 298 11.29 -21.39 0.67
N ILE A 299 10.70 -21.98 -0.37
CA ILE A 299 9.57 -21.43 -1.12
C ILE A 299 8.45 -22.47 -1.19
N ALA A 300 7.22 -22.08 -0.89
CA ALA A 300 6.03 -22.85 -1.21
C ALA A 300 5.49 -22.41 -2.57
N LYS A 301 5.52 -23.28 -3.58
CA LYS A 301 4.67 -23.14 -4.77
C LYS A 301 3.29 -23.66 -4.39
N ILE A 302 2.26 -22.82 -4.54
CA ILE A 302 0.90 -23.15 -4.11
C ILE A 302 0.03 -23.21 -5.37
N ARG A 303 -0.29 -24.43 -5.83
CA ARG A 303 -1.36 -24.58 -6.81
C ARG A 303 -2.70 -24.38 -6.12
N LEU A 304 -3.32 -23.24 -6.39
CA LEU A 304 -4.63 -22.87 -5.87
C LEU A 304 -5.74 -23.81 -6.41
N PRO A 305 -6.90 -23.90 -5.73
CA PRO A 305 -8.06 -24.61 -6.27
C PRO A 305 -8.51 -24.05 -7.62
N ASP A 306 -8.89 -24.93 -8.55
CA ASP A 306 -9.19 -24.54 -9.94
C ASP A 306 -10.37 -23.55 -10.07
N TYR A 307 -11.21 -23.39 -9.02
CA TYR A 307 -12.31 -22.40 -9.01
C TYR A 307 -11.83 -20.95 -8.91
N LEU A 308 -10.61 -20.70 -8.42
CA LEU A 308 -10.07 -19.34 -8.29
C LEU A 308 -9.55 -18.75 -9.61
N LEU A 309 -9.40 -19.55 -10.68
CA LEU A 309 -9.05 -19.08 -12.03
C LEU A 309 -7.72 -18.27 -12.13
N TYR A 310 -6.72 -18.57 -11.31
CA TYR A 310 -5.39 -17.97 -11.42
C TYR A 310 -4.61 -18.58 -12.62
N ASP A 311 -4.01 -17.73 -13.45
CA ASP A 311 -3.21 -18.15 -14.62
C ASP A 311 -1.90 -18.88 -14.25
N HIS A 312 -1.42 -18.69 -13.01
CA HIS A 312 -0.14 -19.20 -12.53
C HIS A 312 -0.20 -19.57 -11.05
N ASP A 313 0.53 -20.61 -10.66
CA ASP A 313 0.68 -21.03 -9.25
C ASP A 313 1.52 -19.97 -8.49
N PRO A 314 0.98 -19.26 -7.48
CA PRO A 314 1.77 -18.31 -6.68
C PRO A 314 2.91 -18.99 -5.89
N GLU A 315 4.07 -18.34 -5.87
CA GLU A 315 5.20 -18.71 -5.01
C GLU A 315 5.20 -17.85 -3.74
N GLN A 316 5.28 -18.49 -2.56
CA GLN A 316 5.34 -17.82 -1.26
C GLN A 316 6.62 -18.20 -0.50
N GLU A 317 7.43 -17.21 -0.14
CA GLU A 317 8.63 -17.40 0.67
C GLU A 317 8.28 -17.80 2.12
N ILE A 318 8.86 -18.90 2.60
CA ILE A 318 8.57 -19.49 3.91
C ILE A 318 9.51 -18.91 4.97
N ARG A 319 9.12 -17.79 5.56
CA ARG A 319 9.88 -17.15 6.66
C ARG A 319 9.50 -17.74 8.02
N GLY A 320 10.50 -18.00 8.86
CA GLY A 320 10.29 -18.51 10.22
C GLY A 320 9.64 -19.91 10.31
N GLY A 321 9.77 -20.73 9.27
CA GLY A 321 9.26 -22.11 9.28
C GLY A 321 7.73 -22.23 9.31
N THR A 322 6.99 -21.18 8.91
CA THR A 322 5.52 -21.22 8.84
C THR A 322 5.03 -20.70 7.49
N VAL A 323 4.03 -21.38 6.92
CA VAL A 323 3.32 -20.96 5.70
C VAL A 323 1.81 -21.15 5.89
N SER A 324 1.00 -20.30 5.26
CA SER A 324 -0.47 -20.37 5.31
C SER A 324 -1.01 -20.63 3.92
N VAL A 325 -1.80 -21.68 3.76
CA VAL A 325 -2.27 -22.20 2.48
C VAL A 325 -3.79 -22.43 2.55
N VAL A 326 -4.51 -22.04 1.50
CA VAL A 326 -5.97 -22.23 1.43
C VAL A 326 -6.35 -23.70 1.32
N LYS A 327 -7.44 -24.10 1.98
CA LYS A 327 -7.91 -25.49 1.94
C LYS A 327 -8.24 -25.95 0.51
N GLY A 328 -7.78 -27.15 0.17
CA GLY A 328 -7.91 -27.74 -1.17
C GLY A 328 -6.81 -27.33 -2.16
N ALA A 329 -5.96 -26.35 -1.83
CA ALA A 329 -4.76 -26.08 -2.61
C ALA A 329 -3.72 -27.20 -2.46
N LYS A 330 -2.85 -27.34 -3.47
CA LYS A 330 -1.74 -28.30 -3.49
C LYS A 330 -0.43 -27.56 -3.32
N ALA A 331 0.18 -27.72 -2.15
CA ALA A 331 1.44 -27.08 -1.79
C ALA A 331 2.63 -27.97 -2.15
N THR A 332 3.65 -27.34 -2.72
CA THR A 332 4.93 -27.93 -3.10
C THR A 332 6.04 -27.10 -2.48
N ILE A 333 6.90 -27.71 -1.67
CA ILE A 333 7.98 -27.01 -0.96
C ILE A 333 9.26 -27.19 -1.75
N ARG A 334 9.88 -26.08 -2.18
CA ARG A 334 11.20 -26.05 -2.80
C ARG A 334 12.21 -25.43 -1.83
N GLY A 335 13.27 -26.16 -1.52
CA GLY A 335 14.38 -25.66 -0.70
C GLY A 335 15.68 -25.59 -1.50
N THR A 336 16.44 -24.51 -1.34
CA THR A 336 17.73 -24.29 -2.00
C THR A 336 18.82 -24.16 -0.93
N ALA A 337 19.92 -24.88 -1.10
CA ALA A 337 21.09 -24.79 -0.23
C ALA A 337 21.90 -23.50 -0.49
N ALA A 338 22.96 -23.28 0.30
CA ALA A 338 23.94 -22.25 0.00
C ALA A 338 24.81 -22.64 -1.22
N GLU A 339 25.26 -21.64 -1.98
CA GLU A 339 26.03 -21.82 -3.23
C GLU A 339 27.35 -22.60 -3.04
N ASP A 340 27.89 -22.63 -1.81
CA ASP A 340 29.10 -23.35 -1.41
C ASP A 340 28.85 -24.79 -0.92
N ARG A 341 27.60 -25.29 -0.89
CA ARG A 341 27.26 -26.60 -0.31
C ARG A 341 26.26 -27.41 -1.10
N LYS A 342 26.69 -28.57 -1.60
CA LYS A 342 25.80 -29.49 -2.29
C LYS A 342 24.96 -30.36 -1.35
N LEU A 343 23.71 -30.58 -1.72
CA LEU A 343 22.80 -31.52 -1.09
C LEU A 343 23.07 -32.95 -1.58
N LYS A 344 23.38 -33.84 -0.64
CA LYS A 344 23.64 -35.27 -0.87
C LYS A 344 22.42 -36.13 -0.55
N ARG A 345 21.57 -35.67 0.37
CA ARG A 345 20.28 -36.30 0.70
C ARG A 345 19.32 -35.28 1.31
N VAL A 346 18.03 -35.43 1.02
CA VAL A 346 16.95 -34.73 1.71
C VAL A 346 15.89 -35.74 2.17
N GLU A 347 15.46 -35.61 3.42
CA GLU A 347 14.44 -36.46 4.05
C GLU A 347 13.33 -35.56 4.62
N VAL A 348 12.07 -35.89 4.30
CA VAL A 348 10.86 -35.13 4.62
C VAL A 348 9.90 -36.07 5.35
N ASP A 349 9.59 -35.77 6.60
CA ASP A 349 8.80 -36.65 7.47
C ASP A 349 9.38 -38.08 7.54
N GLY A 350 10.72 -38.18 7.51
CA GLY A 350 11.48 -39.43 7.45
C GLY A 350 11.57 -40.11 6.08
N ASN A 351 10.91 -39.58 5.05
CA ASN A 351 10.89 -40.14 3.69
C ASN A 351 11.90 -39.43 2.78
N ARG A 352 12.74 -40.20 2.08
CA ARG A 352 13.72 -39.63 1.14
C ARG A 352 13.03 -38.96 -0.05
N THR A 353 13.41 -37.70 -0.28
CA THR A 353 12.96 -36.88 -1.42
C THR A 353 14.09 -36.77 -2.44
N LEU A 354 13.73 -36.64 -3.73
CA LEU A 354 14.71 -36.41 -4.79
C LEU A 354 15.27 -34.98 -4.68
N SER A 355 16.59 -34.87 -4.61
CA SER A 355 17.34 -33.62 -4.64
C SER A 355 18.23 -33.55 -5.88
N GLN A 356 18.43 -32.35 -6.39
CA GLN A 356 19.54 -32.00 -7.29
C GLN A 356 20.69 -31.43 -6.43
N ASP A 357 21.85 -31.18 -7.04
CA ASP A 357 23.06 -30.72 -6.34
C ASP A 357 22.81 -29.53 -5.39
N ASP A 358 21.97 -28.57 -5.77
CA ASP A 358 21.76 -27.28 -5.08
C ASP A 358 20.33 -27.07 -4.52
N TRP A 359 19.32 -27.81 -5.01
CA TRP A 359 17.93 -27.69 -4.55
C TRP A 359 17.16 -29.01 -4.49
N PHE A 360 16.09 -29.03 -3.70
CA PHE A 360 15.11 -30.12 -3.66
C PHE A 360 13.69 -29.57 -3.79
N GLU A 361 12.75 -30.43 -4.18
CA GLU A 361 11.33 -30.09 -4.27
C GLU A 361 10.47 -31.29 -3.83
N THR A 362 9.50 -31.04 -2.95
CA THR A 362 8.64 -32.09 -2.40
C THR A 362 7.57 -32.53 -3.39
N ILE A 363 7.02 -33.73 -3.21
CA ILE A 363 5.78 -34.12 -3.90
C ILE A 363 4.66 -33.15 -3.49
N ALA A 364 3.92 -32.64 -4.48
CA ALA A 364 2.78 -31.75 -4.28
C ALA A 364 1.71 -32.42 -3.40
N ALA A 365 1.33 -31.77 -2.31
CA ALA A 365 0.42 -32.32 -1.32
C ALA A 365 -0.79 -31.40 -1.07
N GLU A 366 -1.98 -31.98 -1.03
CA GLU A 366 -3.22 -31.25 -0.79
C GLU A 366 -3.36 -30.83 0.68
N VAL A 367 -3.64 -29.56 0.91
CA VAL A 367 -3.75 -28.98 2.26
C VAL A 367 -5.22 -28.98 2.68
N THR A 368 -5.61 -29.90 3.56
CA THR A 368 -6.98 -30.00 4.09
C THR A 368 -7.07 -29.57 5.56
N HIS A 369 -6.02 -29.85 6.34
CA HIS A 369 -5.87 -29.42 7.73
C HIS A 369 -4.44 -28.91 8.00
N SER A 370 -4.31 -28.07 9.02
CA SER A 370 -3.02 -27.60 9.50
C SER A 370 -2.17 -28.79 9.98
N HIS A 371 -0.89 -28.81 9.61
CA HIS A 371 0.05 -29.84 10.03
C HIS A 371 1.49 -29.29 10.08
N THR A 372 2.38 -30.01 10.74
CA THR A 372 3.82 -29.73 10.74
C THR A 372 4.52 -30.83 9.98
N ARG A 373 5.50 -30.47 9.15
CA ARG A 373 6.45 -31.40 8.53
C ARG A 373 7.84 -31.20 9.09
N GLU A 374 8.62 -32.26 9.18
CA GLU A 374 10.03 -32.19 9.60
C GLU A 374 10.95 -32.40 8.39
N LEU A 375 11.71 -31.36 8.05
CA LEU A 375 12.68 -31.33 6.97
C LEU A 375 14.09 -31.58 7.52
N ASN A 376 14.82 -32.53 6.94
CA ASN A 376 16.21 -32.82 7.28
C ASN A 376 17.04 -33.04 6.02
N TRP A 377 18.33 -32.74 6.06
CA TRP A 377 19.23 -32.87 4.91
C TRP A 377 20.65 -33.26 5.32
N GLU A 378 21.37 -33.89 4.39
CA GLU A 378 22.78 -34.26 4.48
C GLU A 378 23.52 -33.54 3.35
N ASP A 379 24.60 -32.80 3.67
CA ASP A 379 25.46 -32.19 2.65
C ASP A 379 26.52 -33.17 2.11
N GLU A 380 27.27 -32.76 1.08
CA GLU A 380 28.31 -33.60 0.47
C GLU A 380 29.41 -34.06 1.46
N PHE A 381 29.65 -33.28 2.52
CA PHE A 381 30.59 -33.60 3.60
C PHE A 381 29.99 -34.53 4.67
N GLY A 382 28.70 -34.85 4.60
CA GLY A 382 28.00 -35.71 5.55
C GLY A 382 27.49 -34.98 6.80
N LEU A 383 27.49 -33.65 6.80
CA LEU A 383 26.93 -32.85 7.90
C LEU A 383 25.40 -32.71 7.75
N THR A 384 24.71 -32.63 8.88
CA THR A 384 23.26 -32.36 8.97
C THR A 384 23.00 -31.01 9.66
N PRO A 385 21.81 -30.40 9.49
CA PRO A 385 21.38 -29.35 10.40
C PRO A 385 21.35 -29.87 11.85
N LYS A 386 21.38 -28.94 12.81
CA LYS A 386 21.48 -29.26 14.24
C LYS A 386 20.20 -29.88 14.80
N GLU A 387 19.06 -29.41 14.32
CA GLU A 387 17.72 -29.94 14.58
C GLU A 387 16.95 -29.94 13.24
N PRO A 388 16.04 -30.89 12.99
CA PRO A 388 15.19 -30.88 11.79
C PRO A 388 14.34 -29.59 11.72
N LEU A 389 14.27 -28.98 10.54
CA LEU A 389 13.48 -27.78 10.31
C LEU A 389 11.99 -28.14 10.32
N LYS A 390 11.29 -27.68 11.36
CA LYS A 390 9.86 -27.95 11.57
C LYS A 390 9.02 -26.92 10.82
N LEU A 391 8.56 -27.30 9.63
CA LEU A 391 7.72 -26.48 8.76
C LEU A 391 6.24 -26.64 9.13
N ARG A 392 5.64 -25.61 9.71
CA ARG A 392 4.20 -25.54 9.99
C ARG A 392 3.43 -25.03 8.76
N ILE A 393 2.58 -25.89 8.20
CA ILE A 393 1.62 -25.53 7.15
C ILE A 393 0.27 -25.29 7.84
N ASN A 394 -0.21 -24.04 7.86
CA ASN A 394 -1.54 -23.71 8.34
C ASN A 394 -2.55 -23.83 7.19
N ALA A 395 -3.60 -24.63 7.37
CA ALA A 395 -4.72 -24.70 6.44
C ALA A 395 -5.75 -23.63 6.78
N VAL A 396 -5.93 -22.65 5.90
CA VAL A 396 -6.82 -21.50 6.08
C VAL A 396 -8.08 -21.69 5.25
N ASP A 397 -9.23 -21.30 5.78
CA ASP A 397 -10.47 -21.19 5.00
C ASP A 397 -10.41 -19.92 4.17
N ASP A 398 -10.65 -20.05 2.86
CA ASP A 398 -10.94 -18.92 1.95
C ASP A 398 -12.05 -18.03 2.60
N ALA A 399 -11.76 -16.74 2.74
CA ALA A 399 -12.61 -15.77 3.42
C ALA A 399 -13.71 -15.23 2.50
N ALA A 400 -14.81 -14.70 3.05
CA ALA A 400 -15.81 -14.01 2.26
C ALA A 400 -15.38 -12.55 2.04
N PRO A 401 -15.68 -11.92 0.88
CA PRO A 401 -15.24 -10.56 0.59
C PRO A 401 -15.86 -9.55 1.56
N ASP A 402 -15.06 -8.63 2.08
CA ASP A 402 -15.53 -7.48 2.85
C ASP A 402 -16.07 -6.40 1.90
N VAL A 403 -17.24 -5.82 2.20
CA VAL A 403 -17.91 -4.83 1.33
C VAL A 403 -18.29 -3.58 2.12
N PHE A 404 -17.68 -2.47 1.76
CA PHE A 404 -18.03 -1.15 2.25
C PHE A 404 -18.64 -0.31 1.14
N ALA A 405 -19.65 0.48 1.48
CA ALA A 405 -20.23 1.47 0.58
C ALA A 405 -20.57 2.74 1.35
N LYS A 406 -20.63 3.85 0.63
CA LYS A 406 -20.95 5.18 1.14
C LYS A 406 -21.71 5.96 0.08
N LYS A 407 -22.97 6.28 0.35
CA LYS A 407 -23.75 7.20 -0.50
C LYS A 407 -23.09 8.59 -0.49
N LEU A 408 -22.93 9.21 -1.67
CA LEU A 408 -22.33 10.54 -1.81
C LEU A 408 -23.33 11.67 -1.55
N THR A 409 -24.59 11.50 -1.97
CA THR A 409 -25.69 12.40 -1.59
C THR A 409 -26.02 12.24 -0.11
N ARG A 410 -26.48 13.32 0.53
CA ARG A 410 -26.94 13.30 1.93
C ARG A 410 -28.45 13.07 2.03
N GLU A 411 -29.16 13.43 0.98
CA GLU A 411 -30.61 13.44 0.85
C GLU A 411 -31.22 12.04 0.97
N GLN A 412 -32.26 11.90 1.79
CA GLN A 412 -33.02 10.65 1.93
C GLN A 412 -34.23 10.59 0.99
N VAL A 413 -34.71 11.74 0.52
CA VAL A 413 -35.75 11.87 -0.52
C VAL A 413 -35.05 12.22 -1.82
N VAL A 414 -35.41 11.57 -2.91
CA VAL A 414 -34.88 11.81 -4.26
C VAL A 414 -36.01 11.72 -5.30
N LEU A 415 -35.83 12.39 -6.44
CA LEU A 415 -36.74 12.21 -7.57
C LEU A 415 -36.52 10.86 -8.26
N GLU A 416 -37.51 10.40 -9.03
CA GLU A 416 -37.43 9.16 -9.81
C GLU A 416 -36.33 9.16 -10.88
N ASP A 417 -36.03 10.30 -11.48
CA ASP A 417 -34.96 10.49 -12.46
C ASP A 417 -33.60 10.82 -11.82
N GLU A 418 -33.57 11.18 -10.53
CA GLU A 418 -32.35 11.57 -9.84
C GLU A 418 -31.38 10.40 -9.67
N VAL A 419 -30.17 10.59 -10.20
CA VAL A 419 -29.03 9.67 -10.07
C VAL A 419 -28.38 9.84 -8.70
N VAL A 420 -28.35 8.75 -7.94
CA VAL A 420 -27.72 8.63 -6.62
C VAL A 420 -26.39 7.89 -6.74
N SER A 421 -25.28 8.59 -6.52
CA SER A 421 -23.92 8.01 -6.54
C SER A 421 -23.52 7.40 -5.20
N PHE A 422 -22.81 6.27 -5.25
CA PHE A 422 -22.20 5.56 -4.11
C PHE A 422 -20.71 5.31 -4.38
N ASP A 423 -19.85 5.66 -3.43
CA ASP A 423 -18.50 5.07 -3.34
C ASP A 423 -18.68 3.62 -2.87
N ILE A 424 -18.11 2.64 -3.58
CA ILE A 424 -18.13 1.22 -3.19
C ILE A 424 -16.70 0.69 -3.19
N SER A 425 -16.31 -0.01 -2.13
CA SER A 425 -15.03 -0.71 -2.03
C SER A 425 -15.22 -2.12 -1.48
N ALA A 426 -14.82 -3.12 -2.28
CA ALA A 426 -14.77 -4.52 -1.89
C ALA A 426 -13.32 -5.03 -1.80
N GLY A 427 -13.03 -5.89 -0.82
CA GLY A 427 -11.72 -6.50 -0.59
C GLY A 427 -11.83 -8.00 -0.31
N ASP A 428 -10.93 -8.81 -0.87
CA ASP A 428 -10.96 -10.28 -0.80
C ASP A 428 -9.54 -10.89 -0.72
N ASP A 429 -9.39 -12.10 -0.16
CA ASP A 429 -8.08 -12.76 -0.03
C ASP A 429 -7.65 -13.55 -1.28
N PHE A 430 -8.59 -13.92 -2.17
CA PHE A 430 -8.33 -14.64 -3.43
C PHE A 430 -8.97 -14.01 -4.67
N GLY A 431 -9.57 -12.82 -4.57
CA GLY A 431 -9.97 -11.98 -5.68
C GLY A 431 -11.48 -11.71 -5.74
N VAL A 432 -11.84 -10.43 -5.83
CA VAL A 432 -13.24 -10.04 -6.05
C VAL A 432 -13.61 -10.38 -7.50
N LYS A 433 -14.75 -11.04 -7.72
CA LYS A 433 -15.23 -11.45 -9.05
C LYS A 433 -16.13 -10.39 -9.69
N LYS A 434 -16.95 -9.71 -8.90
CA LYS A 434 -17.75 -8.54 -9.32
C LYS A 434 -18.30 -7.76 -8.12
N VAL A 435 -18.60 -6.49 -8.36
CA VAL A 435 -19.24 -5.58 -7.39
C VAL A 435 -20.51 -5.01 -8.01
N GLY A 436 -21.55 -4.82 -7.19
CA GLY A 436 -22.85 -4.31 -7.67
C GLY A 436 -23.67 -3.61 -6.58
N LEU A 437 -24.85 -3.13 -6.99
CA LEU A 437 -25.90 -2.58 -6.12
C LEU A 437 -27.13 -3.49 -6.18
N GLU A 438 -27.81 -3.66 -5.05
CA GLU A 438 -29.06 -4.41 -4.93
C GLU A 438 -30.06 -3.56 -4.15
N TRP A 439 -31.32 -3.54 -4.59
CA TRP A 439 -32.39 -2.78 -3.95
C TRP A 439 -33.64 -3.62 -3.69
N HIS A 440 -34.30 -3.33 -2.57
CA HIS A 440 -35.55 -3.95 -2.15
C HIS A 440 -36.54 -2.89 -1.69
N GLY A 441 -37.75 -2.87 -2.26
CA GLY A 441 -38.84 -2.02 -1.81
C GLY A 441 -39.32 -2.38 -0.41
N VAL A 442 -39.59 -1.36 0.39
CA VAL A 442 -40.21 -1.51 1.71
C VAL A 442 -41.70 -1.75 1.51
N LYS A 443 -42.20 -2.90 2.00
CA LYS A 443 -43.61 -3.27 1.92
C LYS A 443 -44.47 -2.40 2.85
N ASP A 444 -45.47 -1.74 2.29
CA ASP A 444 -46.50 -0.99 3.00
C ASP A 444 -47.87 -1.51 2.54
N ALA A 445 -48.74 -1.94 3.47
CA ALA A 445 -50.02 -2.55 3.14
C ALA A 445 -51.05 -1.61 2.49
N LEU A 446 -50.80 -0.30 2.50
CA LEU A 446 -51.65 0.75 1.94
C LEU A 446 -51.00 1.42 0.72
N HIS A 447 -49.69 1.69 0.78
CA HIS A 447 -48.96 2.48 -0.23
C HIS A 447 -48.03 1.66 -1.14
N ASN A 448 -47.55 0.50 -0.71
CA ASN A 448 -46.64 -0.35 -1.49
C ASN A 448 -46.87 -1.86 -1.20
N PRO A 449 -48.02 -2.42 -1.63
CA PRO A 449 -48.40 -3.79 -1.28
C PRO A 449 -47.53 -4.86 -1.96
N GLU A 450 -46.98 -4.52 -3.13
CA GLU A 450 -46.14 -5.36 -4.00
C GLU A 450 -44.82 -4.64 -4.28
N PRO A 451 -43.89 -4.58 -3.30
CA PRO A 451 -42.63 -3.87 -3.46
C PRO A 451 -41.75 -4.48 -4.55
N GLU A 452 -41.14 -3.61 -5.34
CA GLU A 452 -40.24 -4.01 -6.42
C GLU A 452 -38.82 -4.24 -5.89
N LYS A 453 -38.01 -5.02 -6.62
CA LYS A 453 -36.63 -5.33 -6.26
C LYS A 453 -35.79 -5.60 -7.52
N GLY A 454 -34.48 -5.41 -7.43
CA GLY A 454 -33.55 -5.67 -8.52
C GLY A 454 -32.09 -5.56 -8.07
N ASP A 455 -31.19 -5.94 -8.97
CA ASP A 455 -29.75 -5.79 -8.79
C ASP A 455 -29.04 -5.40 -10.09
N LYS A 456 -27.96 -4.62 -9.93
CA LYS A 456 -27.16 -4.03 -11.01
C LYS A 456 -25.69 -4.35 -10.79
N LEU A 457 -25.02 -4.79 -11.85
CA LEU A 457 -23.55 -4.85 -11.90
C LEU A 457 -22.98 -3.43 -11.99
N VAL A 458 -22.11 -3.07 -11.05
CA VAL A 458 -21.38 -1.78 -11.03
C VAL A 458 -19.97 -1.92 -11.61
N ALA A 459 -19.29 -3.05 -11.34
CA ALA A 459 -17.94 -3.27 -11.83
C ALA A 459 -17.55 -4.73 -11.99
N ALA A 460 -16.71 -4.99 -13.00
CA ALA A 460 -15.96 -6.22 -13.13
C ALA A 460 -14.90 -6.36 -12.03
N GLY A 461 -14.79 -7.56 -11.46
CA GLY A 461 -13.63 -8.01 -10.70
C GLY A 461 -12.61 -8.72 -11.59
N ASP A 462 -11.61 -9.33 -10.97
CA ASP A 462 -10.57 -10.13 -11.64
C ASP A 462 -9.93 -11.08 -10.60
N PRO A 463 -9.53 -12.33 -10.96
CA PRO A 463 -8.95 -13.30 -10.02
C PRO A 463 -7.78 -12.78 -9.19
N GLN A 464 -6.91 -11.95 -9.78
CA GLN A 464 -5.72 -11.44 -9.10
C GLN A 464 -5.98 -10.08 -8.41
N LYS A 465 -7.16 -9.49 -8.63
CA LYS A 465 -7.55 -8.19 -8.09
C LYS A 465 -8.32 -8.33 -6.76
N ARG A 466 -7.53 -8.36 -5.69
CA ARG A 466 -8.02 -8.39 -4.30
C ARG A 466 -8.86 -7.19 -3.90
N ASP A 467 -8.51 -5.99 -4.38
CA ASP A 467 -9.18 -4.74 -4.02
C ASP A 467 -9.91 -4.12 -5.23
N VAL A 468 -11.22 -3.86 -5.09
CA VAL A 468 -12.05 -3.19 -6.09
C VAL A 468 -12.72 -1.97 -5.46
N ALA A 469 -12.21 -0.77 -5.76
CA ALA A 469 -12.83 0.50 -5.40
C ALA A 469 -13.39 1.19 -6.66
N VAL A 470 -14.69 1.48 -6.68
CA VAL A 470 -15.46 1.98 -7.82
C VAL A 470 -16.60 2.88 -7.38
N GLN A 471 -17.05 3.77 -8.26
CA GLN A 471 -18.29 4.54 -8.07
C GLN A 471 -19.42 3.82 -8.82
N GLY A 472 -20.53 3.56 -8.13
CA GLY A 472 -21.76 3.03 -8.74
C GLY A 472 -22.91 4.01 -8.58
N THR A 473 -23.89 3.96 -9.48
CA THR A 473 -25.03 4.87 -9.51
C THR A 473 -26.37 4.12 -9.52
N PHE A 474 -27.41 4.78 -9.02
CA PHE A 474 -28.78 4.29 -9.05
C PHE A 474 -29.75 5.43 -9.41
N SER A 475 -30.60 5.24 -10.42
CA SER A 475 -31.72 6.14 -10.77
C SER A 475 -32.96 5.28 -11.02
N ALA A 476 -34.03 5.51 -10.27
CA ALA A 476 -35.17 4.60 -10.25
C ALA A 476 -35.82 4.46 -11.64
N LYS A 477 -35.98 5.58 -12.35
CA LYS A 477 -36.51 5.66 -13.72
C LYS A 477 -35.68 4.87 -14.74
N ARG A 478 -34.36 4.79 -14.55
CA ARG A 478 -33.45 4.03 -15.43
C ARG A 478 -33.42 2.54 -15.11
N GLU A 479 -33.45 2.18 -13.83
CA GLU A 479 -33.56 0.79 -13.40
C GLU A 479 -35.00 0.22 -13.50
N GLY A 480 -35.96 0.99 -14.03
CA GLY A 480 -37.35 0.59 -14.25
C GLY A 480 -38.22 0.49 -12.99
N VAL A 481 -37.80 1.13 -11.88
CA VAL A 481 -38.40 1.04 -10.55
C VAL A 481 -39.37 2.20 -10.31
N LYS A 482 -40.58 1.89 -9.85
CA LYS A 482 -41.61 2.90 -9.54
C LYS A 482 -41.28 3.69 -8.26
N PRO A 483 -41.74 4.94 -8.12
CA PRO A 483 -41.60 5.73 -6.89
C PRO A 483 -42.07 4.99 -5.63
N GLN A 484 -41.12 4.64 -4.77
CA GLN A 484 -41.36 3.93 -3.51
C GLN A 484 -40.17 4.13 -2.54
N THR A 485 -40.32 3.65 -1.31
CA THR A 485 -39.18 3.58 -0.38
C THR A 485 -38.36 2.32 -0.67
N LEU A 486 -37.08 2.50 -0.98
CA LEU A 486 -36.12 1.44 -1.30
C LEU A 486 -35.07 1.30 -0.19
N GLN A 487 -34.66 0.05 0.04
CA GLN A 487 -33.47 -0.34 0.78
C GLN A 487 -32.39 -0.74 -0.21
N VAL A 488 -31.41 0.13 -0.44
CA VAL A 488 -30.30 -0.07 -1.38
C VAL A 488 -29.04 -0.48 -0.60
N ARG A 489 -28.31 -1.48 -1.09
CA ARG A 489 -27.03 -1.93 -0.52
C ARG A 489 -26.07 -2.33 -1.64
N ALA A 490 -24.77 -2.14 -1.43
CA ALA A 490 -23.77 -2.73 -2.31
C ALA A 490 -23.58 -4.21 -1.98
N PHE A 491 -23.18 -4.99 -2.98
CA PHE A 491 -22.80 -6.38 -2.83
C PHE A 491 -21.48 -6.68 -3.56
N ALA A 492 -20.81 -7.74 -3.12
CA ALA A 492 -19.73 -8.38 -3.87
C ALA A 492 -19.98 -9.89 -3.98
N GLU A 493 -19.53 -10.45 -5.11
CA GLU A 493 -19.32 -11.88 -5.26
C GLU A 493 -17.83 -12.12 -5.52
N ASP A 494 -17.35 -13.26 -5.06
CA ASP A 494 -16.01 -13.82 -5.25
C ASP A 494 -16.08 -15.09 -6.13
N TYR A 495 -14.97 -15.82 -6.25
CA TYR A 495 -14.84 -16.98 -7.14
C TYR A 495 -15.29 -18.33 -6.54
N LYS A 496 -15.60 -18.42 -5.25
CA LYS A 496 -15.93 -19.67 -4.56
C LYS A 496 -17.34 -20.18 -4.94
N PRO A 497 -17.49 -21.45 -5.35
CA PRO A 497 -18.80 -22.01 -5.63
C PRO A 497 -19.74 -21.99 -4.42
N GLU A 498 -21.03 -21.77 -4.68
CA GLU A 498 -22.15 -21.84 -3.71
C GLU A 498 -22.07 -20.85 -2.52
N ARG A 499 -21.15 -19.88 -2.53
CA ARG A 499 -21.12 -18.79 -1.54
C ARG A 499 -22.24 -17.76 -1.79
N GLU A 500 -22.89 -17.33 -0.71
CA GLU A 500 -23.81 -16.19 -0.72
C GLU A 500 -23.04 -14.86 -0.89
N ARG A 501 -23.69 -13.86 -1.49
CA ARG A 501 -23.17 -12.49 -1.62
C ARG A 501 -22.82 -11.87 -0.27
N SER A 502 -21.67 -11.21 -0.17
CA SER A 502 -21.40 -10.25 0.89
C SER A 502 -22.09 -8.92 0.59
N TYR A 503 -22.49 -8.19 1.64
CA TYR A 503 -23.26 -6.94 1.51
C TYR A 503 -22.72 -5.81 2.39
N SER A 504 -22.84 -4.58 1.90
CA SER A 504 -22.64 -3.37 2.71
C SER A 504 -23.79 -3.15 3.71
N PRO A 505 -23.65 -2.19 4.65
CA PRO A 505 -24.80 -1.60 5.33
C PRO A 505 -25.86 -1.08 4.34
N THR A 506 -27.11 -1.13 4.75
CA THR A 506 -28.27 -0.71 3.93
C THR A 506 -28.53 0.79 4.03
N PHE A 507 -28.74 1.43 2.89
CA PHE A 507 -29.20 2.81 2.75
C PHE A 507 -30.70 2.84 2.46
N VAL A 508 -31.46 3.64 3.21
CA VAL A 508 -32.87 3.92 2.90
C VAL A 508 -32.95 5.14 1.99
N ILE A 509 -33.73 5.03 0.92
CA ILE A 509 -34.00 6.09 -0.05
C ILE A 509 -35.50 6.11 -0.35
N HIS A 510 -36.10 7.29 -0.27
CA HIS A 510 -37.50 7.54 -0.59
C HIS A 510 -37.56 8.15 -2.00
N VAL A 511 -37.82 7.31 -3.00
CA VAL A 511 -38.02 7.76 -4.38
C VAL A 511 -39.43 8.34 -4.50
N MET A 512 -39.54 9.56 -5.03
CA MET A 512 -40.81 10.25 -5.24
C MET A 512 -40.99 10.66 -6.71
N SER A 513 -42.25 10.69 -7.16
CA SER A 513 -42.61 11.36 -8.41
C SER A 513 -42.36 12.88 -8.29
N PRO A 514 -42.22 13.62 -9.41
CA PRO A 514 -42.11 15.09 -9.37
C PRO A 514 -43.28 15.76 -8.62
N ASP A 515 -44.50 15.26 -8.82
CA ASP A 515 -45.73 15.68 -8.14
C ASP A 515 -45.67 15.47 -6.62
N ASP A 516 -45.29 14.27 -6.18
CA ASP A 516 -45.28 13.92 -4.76
C ASP A 516 -44.11 14.57 -4.02
N HIS A 517 -42.96 14.71 -4.70
CA HIS A 517 -41.83 15.50 -4.21
C HIS A 517 -42.21 16.97 -4.02
N ALA A 518 -42.99 17.56 -4.94
CA ALA A 518 -43.49 18.93 -4.79
C ALA A 518 -44.47 19.10 -3.63
N ARG A 519 -45.37 18.12 -3.39
CA ARG A 519 -46.25 18.08 -2.21
C ARG A 519 -45.42 17.97 -0.91
N TRP A 520 -44.46 17.06 -0.87
CA TRP A 520 -43.58 16.84 0.30
C TRP A 520 -42.74 18.09 0.60
N LEU A 521 -42.14 18.74 -0.42
CA LEU A 521 -41.42 20.00 -0.25
C LEU A 521 -42.35 21.10 0.29
N THR A 522 -43.58 21.21 -0.23
CA THR A 522 -44.55 22.22 0.24
C THR A 522 -44.93 22.02 1.72
N ASP A 523 -45.04 20.78 2.19
CA ASP A 523 -45.18 20.47 3.62
C ASP A 523 -43.90 20.79 4.43
N GLN A 524 -42.70 20.55 3.89
CA GLN A 524 -41.45 20.89 4.58
C GLN A 524 -41.25 22.40 4.68
N PHE A 525 -41.55 23.18 3.63
CA PHE A 525 -41.63 24.65 3.70
C PHE A 525 -42.69 25.10 4.72
N SER A 526 -43.84 24.41 4.81
CA SER A 526 -44.90 24.70 5.79
C SER A 526 -44.49 24.41 7.24
N LYS A 527 -43.60 23.44 7.48
CA LYS A 527 -43.01 23.16 8.79
C LYS A 527 -41.89 24.15 9.12
N TRP A 528 -40.98 24.39 8.16
CA TRP A 528 -39.89 25.35 8.28
C TRP A 528 -40.41 26.76 8.59
N PHE A 529 -41.47 27.21 7.92
CA PHE A 529 -42.07 28.53 8.15
C PHE A 529 -42.65 28.68 9.56
N LYS A 530 -43.24 27.62 10.14
CA LYS A 530 -43.69 27.62 11.54
C LYS A 530 -42.51 27.81 12.49
N ASN A 531 -41.40 27.09 12.27
CA ASN A 531 -40.20 27.21 13.10
C ASN A 531 -39.55 28.61 12.98
N ALA A 532 -39.52 29.19 11.77
CA ALA A 532 -39.04 30.56 11.55
C ALA A 532 -39.94 31.59 12.26
N ARG A 533 -41.26 31.37 12.23
CA ARG A 533 -42.23 32.18 12.97
C ARG A 533 -42.07 32.03 14.50
N GLU A 534 -41.78 30.84 15.02
CA GLU A 534 -41.46 30.66 16.45
C GLU A 534 -40.21 31.45 16.88
N VAL A 535 -39.18 31.54 16.01
CA VAL A 535 -38.00 32.38 16.26
C VAL A 535 -38.34 33.88 16.26
N TYR A 536 -39.22 34.33 15.36
CA TYR A 536 -39.72 35.71 15.33
C TYR A 536 -40.62 36.06 16.53
N GLU A 537 -41.58 35.19 16.89
CA GLU A 537 -42.40 35.36 18.08
C GLU A 537 -41.55 35.29 19.36
N LYS A 538 -40.41 34.57 19.34
CA LYS A 538 -39.44 34.59 20.42
C LYS A 538 -38.66 35.91 20.47
N GLU A 539 -38.23 36.44 19.33
CA GLU A 539 -37.54 37.73 19.21
C GLU A 539 -38.39 38.88 19.77
N GLN A 540 -39.69 38.92 19.43
CA GLN A 540 -40.64 39.89 19.99
C GLN A 540 -40.70 39.85 21.54
N GLN A 541 -40.64 38.66 22.14
CA GLN A 541 -40.63 38.53 23.61
C GLN A 541 -39.32 39.05 24.22
N LEU A 542 -38.18 38.85 23.54
CA LEU A 542 -36.87 39.30 24.02
C LEU A 542 -36.80 40.83 23.96
N TYR A 543 -37.19 41.41 22.83
CA TYR A 543 -37.34 42.86 22.61
C TYR A 543 -38.26 43.57 23.63
N GLU A 544 -39.45 43.04 23.92
CA GLU A 544 -40.30 43.63 24.98
C GLU A 544 -39.67 43.49 26.37
N THR A 545 -38.92 42.41 26.66
CA THR A 545 -38.18 42.31 27.93
C THR A 545 -37.00 43.29 27.99
N ASN A 546 -36.33 43.55 26.86
CA ASN A 546 -35.27 44.55 26.77
C ASN A 546 -35.84 45.97 27.00
N LYS A 547 -37.04 46.28 26.48
CA LYS A 547 -37.78 47.50 26.84
C LYS A 547 -38.11 47.59 28.33
N GLU A 548 -38.51 46.50 28.98
CA GLU A 548 -38.75 46.48 30.43
C GLU A 548 -37.47 46.76 31.22
N LEU A 549 -36.33 46.18 30.82
CA LEU A 549 -35.01 46.46 31.41
C LEU A 549 -34.57 47.91 31.17
N ARG A 550 -34.86 48.51 30.00
CA ARG A 550 -34.60 49.93 29.73
C ARG A 550 -35.47 50.84 30.61
N LYS A 551 -36.73 50.47 30.88
CA LYS A 551 -37.67 51.27 31.70
C LYS A 551 -37.25 51.38 33.18
N MET A 552 -36.18 50.72 33.61
CA MET A 552 -35.59 50.85 34.95
C MET A 552 -34.76 52.14 35.09
N ASP A 553 -34.68 52.66 36.32
CA ASP A 553 -33.80 53.77 36.67
C ASP A 553 -32.32 53.41 36.43
N PRO A 554 -31.43 54.35 36.04
CA PRO A 554 -30.00 54.09 35.89
C PRO A 554 -29.36 53.38 37.09
N ASP A 555 -29.70 53.77 38.32
CA ASP A 555 -29.11 53.22 39.55
C ASP A 555 -29.70 51.83 39.89
N ASP A 556 -30.89 51.51 39.36
CA ASP A 556 -31.48 50.17 39.44
C ASP A 556 -30.92 49.24 38.36
N LEU A 557 -30.66 49.72 37.14
CA LEU A 557 -30.03 48.96 36.06
C LEU A 557 -28.57 48.55 36.40
N ASP A 558 -27.89 49.36 37.21
CA ASP A 558 -26.55 49.07 37.73
C ASP A 558 -26.51 47.98 38.83
N ARG A 559 -27.66 47.48 39.31
CA ARG A 559 -27.71 46.41 40.31
C ARG A 559 -27.21 45.07 39.75
N PRO A 560 -26.44 44.26 40.53
CA PRO A 560 -25.92 42.96 40.07
C PRO A 560 -26.98 41.97 39.56
N GLU A 561 -28.20 42.03 40.10
CA GLU A 561 -29.32 41.19 39.66
C GLU A 561 -29.83 41.60 38.27
N ASN A 562 -29.94 42.90 37.99
CA ASN A 562 -30.36 43.42 36.70
C ASN A 562 -29.25 43.29 35.65
N ARG A 563 -27.97 43.48 36.00
CA ARG A 563 -26.85 43.17 35.10
C ARG A 563 -26.81 41.69 34.70
N ARG A 564 -27.10 40.77 35.63
CA ARG A 564 -27.29 39.33 35.32
C ARG A 564 -28.54 39.07 34.47
N ALA A 565 -29.60 39.86 34.61
CA ALA A 565 -30.77 39.75 33.74
C ALA A 565 -30.45 40.20 32.30
N VAL A 566 -29.70 41.28 32.11
CA VAL A 566 -29.19 41.71 30.80
C VAL A 566 -28.23 40.67 30.21
N GLU A 567 -27.30 40.12 31.00
CA GLU A 567 -26.42 39.02 30.56
C GLU A 567 -27.22 37.79 30.14
N LYS A 568 -28.30 37.46 30.86
CA LYS A 568 -29.22 36.38 30.50
C LYS A 568 -29.99 36.67 29.20
N GLN A 569 -30.40 37.92 28.95
CA GLN A 569 -30.99 38.31 27.66
C GLN A 569 -29.99 38.22 26.53
N ALA A 570 -28.77 38.74 26.70
CA ALA A 570 -27.71 38.63 25.68
C ALA A 570 -27.40 37.16 25.29
N ASN A 571 -27.46 36.24 26.26
CA ASN A 571 -27.37 34.81 26.01
C ASN A 571 -28.65 34.21 25.40
N ALA A 572 -29.83 34.80 25.60
CA ALA A 572 -31.06 34.41 24.91
C ALA A 572 -31.03 34.86 23.44
N GLU A 573 -30.65 36.11 23.14
CA GLU A 573 -30.48 36.63 21.76
C GLU A 573 -29.47 35.77 20.99
N ALA A 574 -28.28 35.52 21.58
CA ALA A 574 -27.25 34.69 20.95
C ALA A 574 -27.68 33.24 20.70
N ASN A 575 -28.67 32.72 21.45
CA ASN A 575 -29.28 31.42 21.19
C ASN A 575 -30.46 31.49 20.21
N ASN A 576 -31.12 32.64 20.05
CA ASN A 576 -32.13 32.87 19.01
C ASN A 576 -31.46 33.02 17.63
N ALA A 577 -30.37 33.80 17.55
CA ALA A 577 -29.50 33.94 16.37
C ALA A 577 -29.06 32.58 15.81
N ARG A 578 -28.52 31.70 16.67
CA ARG A 578 -28.10 30.33 16.29
C ARG A 578 -29.25 29.43 15.82
N ARG A 579 -30.48 29.67 16.30
CA ARG A 579 -31.66 28.96 15.80
C ARG A 579 -32.03 29.48 14.41
N LEU A 580 -31.95 30.79 14.18
CA LEU A 580 -32.20 31.37 12.87
C LEU A 580 -31.17 30.91 11.83
N ASP A 581 -29.87 30.92 12.16
CA ASP A 581 -28.78 30.42 11.30
C ASP A 581 -28.94 28.93 10.94
N SER A 582 -29.33 28.10 11.92
CA SER A 582 -29.68 26.68 11.67
C SER A 582 -30.93 26.54 10.77
N LEU A 583 -31.89 27.46 10.87
CA LEU A 583 -33.05 27.51 9.99
C LEU A 583 -32.72 28.06 8.59
N THR A 584 -31.86 29.05 8.42
CA THR A 584 -31.46 29.55 7.09
C THR A 584 -30.66 28.49 6.35
N GLY A 585 -29.75 27.77 7.04
CA GLY A 585 -29.11 26.57 6.52
C GLY A 585 -30.11 25.50 6.07
N SER A 586 -31.10 25.19 6.90
CA SER A 586 -32.17 24.24 6.54
C SER A 586 -33.04 24.73 5.36
N GLY A 587 -33.31 26.03 5.28
CA GLY A 587 -34.10 26.64 4.22
C GLY A 587 -33.37 26.68 2.87
N ARG A 588 -32.07 26.94 2.88
CA ARG A 588 -31.19 26.82 1.69
C ARG A 588 -31.26 25.41 1.13
N GLU A 589 -31.29 24.38 1.98
CA GLU A 589 -31.41 22.99 1.55
C GLU A 589 -32.80 22.68 0.94
N LEU A 590 -33.90 23.18 1.52
CA LEU A 590 -35.23 23.01 0.92
C LEU A 590 -35.36 23.69 -0.45
N VAL A 591 -34.81 24.90 -0.63
CA VAL A 591 -34.77 25.57 -1.94
C VAL A 591 -33.87 24.81 -2.93
N ARG A 592 -32.74 24.29 -2.48
CA ARG A 592 -31.85 23.43 -3.29
C ARG A 592 -32.58 22.18 -3.80
N GLN A 593 -33.30 21.45 -2.94
CA GLN A 593 -34.11 20.31 -3.38
C GLN A 593 -35.25 20.72 -4.31
N ALA A 594 -35.84 21.90 -4.12
CA ALA A 594 -36.83 22.45 -5.04
C ALA A 594 -36.24 22.81 -6.43
N THR A 595 -34.97 23.24 -6.53
CA THR A 595 -34.34 23.49 -7.85
C THR A 595 -34.18 22.25 -8.72
N LYS A 596 -34.09 21.05 -8.12
CA LYS A 596 -34.04 19.77 -8.86
C LYS A 596 -35.36 19.46 -9.57
N ASN A 597 -36.48 19.97 -9.06
CA ASN A 597 -37.82 19.56 -9.49
C ASN A 597 -38.45 20.62 -10.41
N THR A 598 -38.78 20.21 -11.64
CA THR A 598 -39.48 21.05 -12.65
C THR A 598 -40.85 21.54 -12.20
N GLU A 599 -41.40 20.97 -11.12
CA GLU A 599 -42.65 21.43 -10.55
C GLU A 599 -42.57 22.77 -9.80
N PHE A 600 -41.36 23.28 -9.52
CA PHE A 600 -41.17 24.62 -8.96
C PHE A 600 -40.88 25.68 -10.03
N ASP A 601 -41.49 26.84 -9.83
CA ASP A 601 -41.41 28.04 -10.67
C ASP A 601 -40.22 28.92 -10.20
N ALA A 602 -39.40 29.36 -11.16
CA ALA A 602 -38.15 30.07 -10.88
C ALA A 602 -38.34 31.47 -10.27
N GLU A 603 -39.42 32.20 -10.60
CA GLU A 603 -39.73 33.47 -9.92
C GLU A 603 -39.95 33.22 -8.42
N ARG A 604 -40.63 32.11 -8.09
CA ARG A 604 -40.90 31.73 -6.69
C ARG A 604 -39.63 31.31 -5.97
N LEU A 605 -38.79 30.47 -6.60
CA LEU A 605 -37.52 30.04 -6.00
C LEU A 605 -36.56 31.21 -5.78
N GLU A 606 -36.49 32.18 -6.69
CA GLU A 606 -35.75 33.43 -6.50
C GLU A 606 -36.31 34.27 -5.35
N THR A 607 -37.64 34.38 -5.26
CA THR A 607 -38.30 35.17 -4.21
C THR A 607 -38.08 34.51 -2.83
N TRP A 608 -38.10 33.17 -2.75
CA TRP A 608 -37.68 32.39 -1.57
C TRP A 608 -36.19 32.56 -1.25
N ALA A 609 -35.30 32.49 -2.24
CA ALA A 609 -33.86 32.66 -2.06
C ALA A 609 -33.51 34.05 -1.53
N THR A 610 -34.18 35.09 -2.04
CA THR A 610 -34.06 36.48 -1.58
C THR A 610 -34.46 36.61 -0.10
N MET A 611 -35.53 35.95 0.32
CA MET A 611 -35.98 35.94 1.72
C MET A 611 -35.01 35.19 2.62
N LEU A 612 -34.51 34.04 2.18
CA LEU A 612 -33.47 33.31 2.89
C LEU A 612 -32.20 34.15 3.06
N ARG A 613 -31.78 34.90 2.04
CA ARG A 613 -30.65 35.84 2.13
C ARG A 613 -30.87 36.86 3.26
N SER A 614 -32.01 37.56 3.25
CA SER A 614 -32.33 38.54 4.30
C SER A 614 -32.43 37.94 5.72
N LEU A 615 -32.88 36.69 5.85
CA LEU A 615 -32.88 35.99 7.15
C LEU A 615 -31.48 35.54 7.58
N ASP A 616 -30.60 35.22 6.63
CA ASP A 616 -29.20 34.84 6.85
C ASP A 616 -28.37 36.05 7.29
N ASP A 617 -28.59 37.21 6.65
CA ASP A 617 -28.04 38.52 7.03
C ASP A 617 -28.49 38.91 8.46
N ILE A 618 -29.79 38.73 8.78
CA ILE A 618 -30.34 38.93 10.13
C ILE A 618 -29.69 37.97 11.15
N ALA A 619 -29.48 36.70 10.78
CA ALA A 619 -28.94 35.67 11.68
C ALA A 619 -27.45 35.85 12.01
N LYS A 620 -26.66 36.28 11.03
CA LYS A 620 -25.19 36.32 11.11
C LYS A 620 -24.63 37.65 11.59
N ASP A 621 -25.23 38.76 11.17
CA ASP A 621 -24.75 40.09 11.53
C ASP A 621 -25.65 40.77 12.58
N ARG A 622 -26.96 40.85 12.32
CA ARG A 622 -27.87 41.71 13.11
C ARG A 622 -28.20 41.14 14.51
N MET A 623 -28.70 39.91 14.62
CA MET A 623 -28.99 39.31 15.93
C MET A 623 -27.74 39.18 16.82
N PRO A 624 -26.55 38.80 16.31
CA PRO A 624 -25.32 38.80 17.09
C PRO A 624 -24.87 40.19 17.54
N SER A 625 -25.08 41.25 16.73
CA SER A 625 -24.82 42.63 17.14
C SER A 625 -25.66 43.04 18.36
N VAL A 626 -26.99 42.81 18.32
CA VAL A 626 -27.89 43.04 19.47
C VAL A 626 -27.39 42.27 20.71
N ALA A 627 -27.03 40.99 20.55
CA ALA A 627 -26.48 40.18 21.63
C ALA A 627 -25.17 40.74 22.22
N ASP A 628 -24.28 41.28 21.39
CA ASP A 628 -23.01 41.88 21.83
C ASP A 628 -23.18 43.28 22.42
N LEU A 629 -24.17 44.07 21.97
CA LEU A 629 -24.56 45.34 22.59
C LEU A 629 -25.19 45.10 23.98
N LEU A 630 -25.96 44.03 24.17
CA LEU A 630 -26.43 43.62 25.49
C LEU A 630 -25.30 43.08 26.38
N LYS A 631 -24.29 42.36 25.84
CA LYS A 631 -23.07 42.02 26.62
C LYS A 631 -22.28 43.27 27.02
N GLN A 632 -22.14 44.25 26.13
CA GLN A 632 -21.53 45.54 26.45
C GLN A 632 -22.32 46.27 27.55
N THR A 633 -23.66 46.28 27.47
CA THR A 633 -24.55 46.83 28.50
C THR A 633 -24.36 46.14 29.85
N ALA A 634 -24.31 44.81 29.88
CA ALA A 634 -24.08 44.04 31.11
C ALA A 634 -22.72 44.35 31.76
N ASN A 635 -21.68 44.62 30.96
CA ASN A 635 -20.30 44.87 31.41
C ASN A 635 -19.93 46.37 31.54
N ALA A 636 -20.78 47.30 31.13
CA ALA A 636 -20.46 48.74 31.14
C ALA A 636 -20.28 49.29 32.58
N PRO A 637 -19.31 50.20 32.83
CA PRO A 637 -19.08 50.76 34.15
C PRO A 637 -20.29 51.61 34.60
N GLY A 638 -20.76 51.36 35.82
CA GLY A 638 -21.93 52.04 36.39
C GLY A 638 -21.67 53.51 36.77
N LYS A 639 -22.73 54.27 37.03
CA LYS A 639 -22.68 55.70 37.43
C LYS A 639 -21.71 55.93 38.58
N GLY A 640 -21.74 55.07 39.59
CA GLY A 640 -20.86 55.15 40.77
C GLY A 640 -19.36 55.03 40.49
N GLN A 641 -18.96 54.45 39.36
CA GLN A 641 -17.54 54.32 38.97
C GLN A 641 -17.05 55.50 38.11
N GLN A 642 -17.92 56.19 37.38
CA GLN A 642 -17.52 57.39 36.62
C GLN A 642 -17.15 58.57 37.53
N ALA A 643 -17.73 58.64 38.74
CA ALA A 643 -17.38 59.63 39.76
C ALA A 643 -15.92 59.53 40.26
N ALA A 644 -15.23 58.41 40.00
CA ALA A 644 -13.85 58.16 40.46
C ALA A 644 -12.75 58.48 39.42
N ALA A 645 -13.10 58.88 38.18
CA ALA A 645 -12.14 58.88 37.07
C ALA A 645 -12.26 60.06 36.07
N LYS A 646 -11.88 61.27 36.51
CA LYS A 646 -11.45 62.40 35.64
C LYS A 646 -10.85 63.56 36.48
N PRO A 647 -9.84 64.31 36.01
CA PRO A 647 -8.80 63.97 35.04
C PRO A 647 -7.36 64.22 35.53
N GLY A 648 -6.42 63.34 35.18
CA GLY A 648 -4.98 63.58 35.28
C GLY A 648 -4.31 63.42 33.92
N SER A 649 -3.66 64.47 33.42
CA SER A 649 -2.99 64.50 32.10
C SER A 649 -1.45 64.49 32.26
N PRO A 650 -0.63 64.16 31.23
CA PRO A 650 -0.98 63.87 29.82
C PRO A 650 -0.27 62.65 29.18
N SER A 651 -0.59 62.40 27.89
CA SER A 651 0.32 61.91 26.82
C SER A 651 0.57 60.39 26.59
N LYS A 652 -0.05 59.88 25.51
CA LYS A 652 0.47 58.92 24.49
C LYS A 652 0.92 57.49 24.90
N GLY A 653 0.15 56.49 24.45
CA GLY A 653 0.37 55.91 23.11
C GLY A 653 0.60 54.38 22.98
N GLY A 654 -0.09 53.77 22.00
CA GLY A 654 0.31 52.50 21.36
C GLY A 654 -0.47 51.25 21.79
N ASP A 655 -0.95 50.48 20.79
CA ASP A 655 -1.50 49.13 20.95
C ASP A 655 -0.45 48.12 21.42
N PRO A 656 -0.89 46.95 21.92
CA PRO A 656 -0.64 45.77 21.09
C PRO A 656 -1.80 44.76 20.99
N LYS A 657 -1.73 43.98 19.91
CA LYS A 657 -2.52 42.79 19.57
C LYS A 657 -2.84 41.87 20.77
N GLY A 658 -4.10 41.45 20.87
CA GLY A 658 -4.47 40.10 21.32
C GLY A 658 -4.86 39.25 20.11
N SER A 659 -4.07 38.22 19.79
CA SER A 659 -4.43 37.23 18.76
C SER A 659 -4.88 35.94 19.42
N LYS A 660 -5.76 35.20 18.72
CA LYS A 660 -6.21 33.84 19.01
C LYS A 660 -5.17 32.99 19.76
N ASN A 661 -5.60 32.25 20.78
CA ASN A 661 -5.78 30.82 20.53
C ASN A 661 -6.76 30.08 21.45
N GLN A 662 -7.22 28.97 20.88
CA GLN A 662 -7.87 27.79 21.45
C GLN A 662 -7.88 27.62 22.97
N ALA A 663 -9.05 27.24 23.49
CA ALA A 663 -9.15 26.27 24.56
C ALA A 663 -10.09 25.14 24.10
N ASN A 664 -9.62 23.89 24.13
CA ASN A 664 -10.47 22.71 24.19
C ASN A 664 -9.94 21.80 25.30
N SER A 665 -10.86 21.15 26.01
CA SER A 665 -10.66 19.98 26.89
C SER A 665 -9.32 19.87 27.66
N GLY A 666 -9.32 20.24 28.94
CA GLY A 666 -8.25 19.90 29.88
C GLY A 666 -8.81 19.80 31.30
N ASP A 667 -9.02 18.59 31.80
CA ASP A 667 -9.76 18.35 33.04
C ASP A 667 -8.95 18.67 34.32
N SER A 668 -9.65 19.01 35.39
CA SER A 668 -9.06 19.59 36.61
C SER A 668 -8.70 18.54 37.67
N LYS A 669 -7.45 18.58 38.18
CA LYS A 669 -7.11 17.96 39.47
C LYS A 669 -5.80 18.50 40.08
N GLY A 670 -5.87 18.98 41.32
CA GLY A 670 -4.73 18.97 42.27
C GLY A 670 -4.00 20.28 42.57
N SER A 671 -4.45 20.98 43.62
CA SER A 671 -3.63 21.58 44.71
C SER A 671 -2.29 22.32 44.43
N SER A 672 -2.30 23.64 44.70
CA SER A 672 -1.54 24.36 45.77
C SER A 672 -0.09 23.98 46.16
N PRO A 673 0.74 24.92 46.70
CA PRO A 673 0.74 26.40 46.57
C PRO A 673 2.15 27.11 46.58
N LYS A 674 2.15 28.46 46.42
CA LYS A 674 3.17 29.47 46.85
C LYS A 674 4.58 29.51 46.19
N GLY A 675 5.06 30.73 45.87
CA GLY A 675 6.49 31.03 45.71
C GLY A 675 6.82 32.31 44.91
N ASP A 676 6.93 33.47 45.57
CA ASP A 676 7.61 34.68 45.08
C ASP A 676 9.10 34.69 45.52
N PRO A 677 9.96 35.63 45.08
CA PRO A 677 10.36 35.98 43.69
C PRO A 677 11.91 36.10 43.57
N GLU A 678 12.47 36.54 42.41
CA GLU A 678 13.53 37.60 42.32
C GLU A 678 14.14 37.82 40.90
N ASN A 679 14.44 39.09 40.58
CA ASN A 679 15.61 39.72 39.90
C ASN A 679 16.46 39.00 38.81
N ALA A 680 17.07 39.69 37.81
CA ALA A 680 16.95 41.08 37.32
C ALA A 680 17.74 41.39 36.00
N ASN A 681 17.34 42.48 35.33
CA ASN A 681 18.13 43.49 34.56
C ASN A 681 18.86 43.20 33.21
N GLY A 682 18.74 44.21 32.32
CA GLY A 682 19.69 44.59 31.26
C GLY A 682 19.27 44.27 29.81
N GLU A 683 19.40 45.14 28.81
CA GLU A 683 19.58 46.62 28.76
C GLU A 683 19.14 47.14 27.34
N SER A 684 19.06 48.46 27.10
CA SER A 684 18.56 49.04 25.81
C SER A 684 19.66 49.61 24.91
N PRO A 685 19.40 49.82 23.59
CA PRO A 685 19.18 51.20 23.11
C PRO A 685 18.12 51.34 21.98
N LYS A 686 18.11 52.48 21.25
CA LYS A 686 16.94 53.09 20.55
C LYS A 686 17.10 53.27 19.02
N SER A 687 16.03 53.79 18.39
CA SER A 687 15.94 54.64 17.17
C SER A 687 15.60 53.97 15.82
N SER A 688 15.09 54.65 14.78
CA SER A 688 13.91 55.54 14.62
C SER A 688 13.77 55.97 13.14
N LYS A 689 12.55 56.07 12.57
CA LYS A 689 12.31 56.56 11.18
C LYS A 689 12.31 58.10 11.05
N PRO A 690 12.72 58.65 9.88
CA PRO A 690 12.36 60.00 9.39
C PRO A 690 11.49 59.98 8.10
N SER A 691 11.03 61.15 7.62
CA SER A 691 10.15 61.32 6.43
C SER A 691 10.39 62.65 5.66
N GLY A 692 10.17 62.65 4.33
CA GLY A 692 10.08 63.84 3.43
C GLY A 692 11.40 64.31 2.79
N PRO A 693 11.41 65.36 1.91
CA PRO A 693 10.28 66.19 1.44
C PRO A 693 10.30 66.76 -0.03
N ILE A 694 9.17 67.36 -0.47
CA ILE A 694 9.02 68.68 -1.20
C ILE A 694 9.40 68.92 -2.72
N VAL A 695 8.38 69.35 -3.50
CA VAL A 695 8.30 70.39 -4.59
C VAL A 695 9.04 70.29 -5.96
N GLY A 696 8.33 70.62 -7.06
CA GLY A 696 8.93 71.24 -8.27
C GLY A 696 8.15 71.14 -9.61
N ASN A 697 7.97 72.25 -10.35
CA ASN A 697 7.46 72.32 -11.75
C ASN A 697 8.19 73.50 -12.44
N PRO A 698 8.66 73.43 -13.73
CA PRO A 698 7.91 74.12 -14.81
C PRO A 698 8.12 73.67 -16.29
N ALA A 699 7.09 73.93 -17.12
CA ALA A 699 7.11 74.60 -18.45
C ALA A 699 7.86 74.06 -19.72
N ASN A 700 7.05 73.56 -20.69
CA ASN A 700 6.73 74.23 -21.99
C ASN A 700 7.41 73.82 -23.35
N SER A 701 6.58 73.93 -24.41
CA SER A 701 6.81 74.04 -25.87
C SER A 701 6.99 72.76 -26.73
N GLY A 702 6.29 72.58 -27.88
CA GLY A 702 5.06 73.26 -28.35
C GLY A 702 4.71 73.15 -29.86
N LYS A 703 3.40 73.36 -30.19
CA LYS A 703 2.76 73.59 -31.52
C LYS A 703 2.80 72.43 -32.55
N GLY A 704 1.75 72.10 -33.31
CA GLY A 704 0.37 72.61 -33.49
C GLY A 704 -0.54 71.51 -34.11
N LYS A 705 -1.69 71.73 -34.79
CA LYS A 705 -2.41 72.97 -35.22
C LYS A 705 -3.95 72.67 -35.38
N LYS A 706 -4.64 73.30 -36.36
CA LYS A 706 -6.08 73.26 -36.74
C LYS A 706 -6.23 73.99 -38.12
N PRO A 707 -7.42 74.28 -38.73
CA PRO A 707 -8.85 74.09 -38.38
C PRO A 707 -9.52 73.11 -39.41
N PRO A 708 -10.80 73.14 -39.90
CA PRO A 708 -12.01 73.96 -39.64
C PRO A 708 -13.33 73.16 -39.44
N GLU A 709 -14.49 73.77 -39.75
CA GLU A 709 -15.88 73.34 -39.48
C GLU A 709 -16.86 73.72 -40.62
N MET A 710 -18.09 73.19 -40.59
CA MET A 710 -19.39 73.81 -41.00
C MET A 710 -20.45 73.30 -39.98
N GLU A 711 -21.32 74.09 -39.34
CA GLU A 711 -22.49 74.88 -39.83
C GLU A 711 -23.52 74.03 -40.63
N LYS A 712 -24.87 74.09 -40.47
CA LYS A 712 -25.87 74.88 -39.67
C LYS A 712 -27.24 74.13 -39.73
N SER A 713 -28.41 74.46 -39.13
CA SER A 713 -28.95 75.50 -38.20
C SER A 713 -30.34 75.05 -37.65
N ASP A 714 -30.98 75.83 -36.75
CA ASP A 714 -32.32 75.59 -36.16
C ASP A 714 -33.53 75.56 -37.12
N GLN A 715 -34.67 74.95 -36.70
CA GLN A 715 -36.02 75.57 -36.62
C GLN A 715 -37.13 74.63 -36.05
N LYS A 716 -38.39 75.11 -35.90
CA LYS A 716 -39.47 74.52 -35.05
C LYS A 716 -40.90 74.98 -35.48
N ILE A 717 -41.96 74.18 -35.21
CA ILE A 717 -43.44 74.50 -35.24
C ILE A 717 -44.08 74.55 -36.68
N PRO A 718 -45.39 74.23 -36.97
CA PRO A 718 -46.53 73.61 -36.24
C PRO A 718 -47.05 72.27 -36.89
N ALA A 719 -48.38 71.98 -36.91
CA ALA A 719 -48.99 70.63 -37.12
C ALA A 719 -50.38 70.60 -37.84
N VAL A 720 -50.99 69.39 -37.92
CA VAL A 720 -52.38 68.97 -38.34
C VAL A 720 -52.77 69.11 -39.84
N PRO A 721 -53.70 68.29 -40.42
CA PRO A 721 -54.80 67.51 -39.80
C PRO A 721 -54.92 66.00 -40.18
N SER A 722 -56.07 65.41 -39.82
CA SER A 722 -56.42 63.98 -39.74
C SER A 722 -57.09 63.35 -40.97
N VAL A 723 -57.02 62.01 -41.07
CA VAL A 723 -58.10 61.14 -41.58
C VAL A 723 -58.27 59.94 -40.60
N VAL A 724 -59.45 59.34 -40.54
CA VAL A 724 -59.81 58.17 -39.72
C VAL A 724 -60.11 56.99 -40.66
N ASP A 725 -59.73 55.78 -40.26
CA ASP A 725 -60.54 54.60 -40.62
C ASP A 725 -60.53 53.56 -39.47
N SER A 726 -61.56 52.71 -39.40
CA SER A 726 -61.76 51.70 -38.34
C SER A 726 -62.89 50.72 -38.71
N GLU A 727 -62.54 49.49 -39.11
CA GLU A 727 -63.52 48.42 -39.31
C GLU A 727 -63.64 47.46 -38.10
N LYS A 728 -64.83 46.88 -37.99
CA LYS A 728 -65.24 45.81 -37.05
C LYS A 728 -65.48 44.56 -37.92
N GLY A 729 -65.46 43.32 -37.42
CA GLY A 729 -65.74 42.84 -36.06
C GLY A 729 -67.18 42.31 -35.98
N TYR A 730 -67.33 40.99 -35.86
CA TYR A 730 -68.56 40.21 -35.72
C TYR A 730 -68.24 38.95 -34.89
N LEU A 731 -69.07 38.41 -33.99
CA LEU A 731 -70.47 38.73 -33.61
C LEU A 731 -70.62 39.11 -32.10
N LYS A 732 -71.86 39.32 -31.65
CA LYS A 732 -72.28 39.76 -30.30
C LYS A 732 -73.43 38.88 -29.76
N GLU A 733 -73.64 38.93 -28.45
CA GLU A 733 -74.93 39.11 -27.73
C GLU A 733 -74.53 39.53 -26.28
N ASP A 734 -74.93 40.66 -25.67
CA ASP A 734 -76.25 41.27 -25.36
C ASP A 734 -77.01 40.55 -24.22
N GLY A 735 -77.55 41.17 -23.15
CA GLY A 735 -77.56 42.57 -22.66
C GLY A 735 -77.33 42.63 -21.12
N GLU A 736 -77.77 43.60 -20.32
CA GLU A 736 -78.59 44.82 -20.50
C GLU A 736 -78.10 45.96 -19.56
N ASP A 737 -78.47 47.22 -19.83
CA ASP A 737 -78.18 48.41 -19.00
C ASP A 737 -79.47 49.03 -18.41
N GLN A 738 -79.42 49.50 -17.15
CA GLN A 738 -80.43 50.44 -16.59
C GLN A 738 -79.83 51.84 -16.35
N LYS A 739 -80.64 52.89 -16.54
CA LYS A 739 -80.19 54.30 -16.64
C LYS A 739 -80.47 55.15 -15.39
N GLY A 740 -79.59 56.11 -15.15
CA GLY A 740 -79.83 57.33 -14.35
C GLY A 740 -78.72 57.60 -13.32
N ASP A 741 -78.28 58.83 -13.06
CA ASP A 741 -78.50 60.13 -13.73
C ASP A 741 -77.29 61.06 -13.46
N GLN A 742 -77.10 62.14 -14.22
CA GLN A 742 -75.97 63.09 -14.02
C GLN A 742 -76.36 64.31 -13.17
N PRO A 743 -75.40 65.01 -12.53
CA PRO A 743 -74.97 66.27 -13.17
C PRO A 743 -73.51 66.75 -12.92
N LYS A 744 -72.88 67.21 -14.02
CA LYS A 744 -72.03 68.44 -14.15
C LYS A 744 -70.64 68.53 -13.48
N LYS A 745 -69.62 68.74 -14.34
CA LYS A 745 -68.34 69.44 -14.03
C LYS A 745 -68.53 70.97 -13.92
N LYS A 746 -67.66 71.68 -13.19
CA LYS A 746 -66.95 72.95 -13.60
C LYS A 746 -65.91 73.43 -12.52
N PRO A 747 -65.07 74.47 -12.75
CA PRO A 747 -63.64 74.37 -12.42
C PRO A 747 -63.11 75.34 -11.33
N SER A 748 -61.79 75.42 -11.20
CA SER A 748 -61.04 76.22 -10.23
C SER A 748 -60.91 77.73 -10.54
N PRO A 749 -60.67 78.53 -9.49
CA PRO A 749 -59.79 79.71 -9.50
C PRO A 749 -58.65 79.54 -8.46
N GLY A 750 -57.85 80.58 -8.16
CA GLY A 750 -56.89 80.51 -7.04
C GLY A 750 -55.92 81.70 -6.90
N LYS A 751 -54.77 81.44 -6.23
CA LYS A 751 -53.55 82.26 -6.07
C LYS A 751 -53.52 83.29 -4.91
N LEU A 752 -52.27 83.65 -4.51
CA LEU A 752 -51.83 84.66 -3.51
C LEU A 752 -51.91 84.18 -2.03
N THR A 753 -50.93 84.41 -1.12
CA THR A 753 -49.65 85.17 -1.14
C THR A 753 -48.50 84.51 -0.33
N LEU A 754 -47.24 84.84 -0.66
CA LEU A 754 -46.02 85.10 0.17
C LEU A 754 -45.60 84.20 1.37
N PRO A 755 -44.29 84.16 1.74
CA PRO A 755 -43.71 83.10 2.57
C PRO A 755 -43.66 83.39 4.08
N SER A 756 -43.51 82.33 4.89
CA SER A 756 -43.22 82.39 6.33
C SER A 756 -42.01 81.51 6.72
N THR A 757 -41.15 82.05 7.58
CA THR A 757 -39.97 81.37 8.14
C THR A 757 -40.32 80.33 9.22
N VAL A 758 -39.38 79.43 9.47
CA VAL A 758 -39.43 78.37 10.50
C VAL A 758 -39.58 78.94 11.91
N LEU A 759 -40.54 78.43 12.70
CA LEU A 759 -40.33 78.00 14.09
C LEU A 759 -41.54 77.23 14.67
N GLN A 760 -41.21 76.20 15.47
CA GLN A 760 -42.03 75.51 16.49
C GLN A 760 -43.55 75.33 16.27
N GLY A 761 -43.93 74.12 15.86
CA GLY A 761 -45.28 73.55 16.07
C GLY A 761 -45.17 72.05 16.35
N VAL A 762 -45.37 71.63 17.61
CA VAL A 762 -45.16 70.22 18.02
C VAL A 762 -46.39 69.36 17.75
N SER A 763 -46.29 68.45 16.78
CA SER A 763 -47.24 67.35 16.57
C SER A 763 -46.73 66.06 17.20
N LYS A 764 -47.37 65.62 18.29
CA LYS A 764 -46.96 64.43 19.05
C LYS A 764 -47.23 63.13 18.28
N LYS A 765 -46.18 62.44 17.82
CA LYS A 765 -46.10 60.99 18.10
C LYS A 765 -45.86 60.83 19.60
N LYS A 766 -46.49 59.84 20.25
CA LYS A 766 -46.01 59.37 21.56
C LYS A 766 -44.67 58.68 21.34
N LYS A 767 -43.57 59.32 21.76
CA LYS A 767 -42.46 58.58 22.36
C LYS A 767 -42.86 58.31 23.81
N ASP A 768 -42.52 57.15 24.34
CA ASP A 768 -42.36 57.01 25.79
C ASP A 768 -41.08 57.80 26.18
N GLU A 769 -41.12 58.51 27.29
CA GLU A 769 -40.12 59.52 27.62
C GLU A 769 -38.84 58.91 28.22
N ALA A 770 -37.99 58.37 27.36
CA ALA A 770 -36.57 58.22 27.65
C ALA A 770 -35.90 59.62 27.66
N GLY A 771 -35.37 60.03 28.82
CA GLY A 771 -34.44 61.15 28.92
C GLY A 771 -33.11 60.86 28.20
N PRO A 772 -32.25 61.88 27.99
CA PRO A 772 -30.90 61.65 27.46
C PRO A 772 -30.15 60.65 28.35
N PRO A 773 -29.35 59.72 27.78
CA PRO A 773 -28.79 58.60 28.52
C PRO A 773 -27.88 59.07 29.66
N GLU A 774 -28.18 58.63 30.89
CA GLU A 774 -27.44 59.05 32.08
C GLU A 774 -26.30 58.08 32.49
N SER A 775 -26.12 56.98 31.74
CA SER A 775 -25.00 56.05 31.91
C SER A 775 -24.61 55.38 30.58
N PRO A 776 -23.36 54.89 30.42
CA PRO A 776 -22.95 54.15 29.22
C PRO A 776 -23.70 52.83 29.04
N ALA A 777 -24.23 52.26 30.12
CA ALA A 777 -25.08 51.07 30.06
C ALA A 777 -26.43 51.39 29.39
N GLN A 778 -27.04 52.53 29.72
CA GLN A 778 -28.28 52.95 29.05
C GLN A 778 -28.06 53.33 27.59
N GLU A 779 -26.94 53.97 27.26
CA GLU A 779 -26.57 54.27 25.86
C GLU A 779 -26.47 52.99 25.01
N LYS A 780 -25.80 51.95 25.53
CA LYS A 780 -25.70 50.64 24.84
C LYS A 780 -27.00 49.82 24.84
N MET A 781 -27.88 50.00 25.83
CA MET A 781 -29.22 49.41 25.83
C MET A 781 -30.12 50.08 24.78
N ASP A 782 -30.07 51.41 24.67
CA ASP A 782 -30.83 52.17 23.66
C ASP A 782 -30.37 51.84 22.23
N GLU A 783 -29.07 51.62 22.02
CA GLU A 783 -28.51 51.15 20.75
C GLU A 783 -28.99 49.73 20.40
N ALA A 784 -28.95 48.79 21.36
CA ALA A 784 -29.44 47.42 21.17
C ALA A 784 -30.93 47.36 20.82
N ILE A 785 -31.77 48.13 21.53
CA ILE A 785 -33.22 48.15 21.32
C ILE A 785 -33.58 48.81 19.97
N ALA A 786 -32.83 49.82 19.53
CA ALA A 786 -33.02 50.42 18.21
C ALA A 786 -32.67 49.44 17.08
N GLU A 787 -31.52 48.74 17.18
CA GLU A 787 -31.16 47.72 16.18
C GLU A 787 -32.17 46.56 16.15
N GLN A 788 -32.69 46.14 17.31
CA GLN A 788 -33.69 45.08 17.43
C GLN A 788 -35.08 45.51 16.90
N GLU A 789 -35.46 46.78 17.00
CA GLU A 789 -36.70 47.31 16.40
C GLU A 789 -36.63 47.29 14.87
N ASP A 790 -35.52 47.77 14.29
CA ASP A 790 -35.27 47.71 12.84
C ASP A 790 -35.10 46.26 12.33
N LEU A 791 -34.72 45.31 13.20
CA LEU A 791 -34.60 43.89 12.89
C LEU A 791 -35.98 43.23 12.83
N LEU A 792 -36.81 43.47 13.85
CA LEU A 792 -38.19 42.97 13.88
C LEU A 792 -39.02 43.53 12.73
N ALA A 793 -38.82 44.79 12.33
CA ALA A 793 -39.48 45.38 11.17
C ALA A 793 -39.12 44.69 9.84
N GLU A 794 -37.86 44.29 9.68
CA GLU A 794 -37.39 43.57 8.49
C GLU A 794 -37.87 42.11 8.48
N PHE A 795 -37.76 41.41 9.62
CA PHE A 795 -38.27 40.05 9.78
C PHE A 795 -39.79 39.99 9.53
N ALA A 796 -40.57 40.94 10.07
CA ALA A 796 -42.02 41.02 9.85
C ALA A 796 -42.37 41.06 8.36
N LYS A 797 -41.71 41.94 7.60
CA LYS A 797 -41.88 42.06 6.15
C LYS A 797 -41.57 40.74 5.44
N VAL A 798 -40.47 40.07 5.78
CA VAL A 798 -40.08 38.78 5.20
C VAL A 798 -41.12 37.70 5.55
N ALA A 799 -41.60 37.65 6.79
CA ALA A 799 -42.60 36.67 7.23
C ALA A 799 -43.96 36.84 6.52
N ASP A 800 -44.43 38.06 6.30
CA ASP A 800 -45.65 38.34 5.54
C ASP A 800 -45.51 37.89 4.07
N GLN A 801 -44.38 38.18 3.43
CA GLN A 801 -44.14 37.78 2.04
C GLN A 801 -43.97 36.26 1.88
N LEU A 802 -43.29 35.59 2.82
CA LEU A 802 -43.23 34.12 2.89
C LEU A 802 -44.63 33.49 3.02
N GLN A 803 -45.54 34.13 3.74
CA GLN A 803 -46.92 33.65 3.87
C GLN A 803 -47.73 33.79 2.56
N GLU A 804 -47.50 34.86 1.77
CA GLU A 804 -48.07 34.98 0.41
C GLU A 804 -47.50 33.91 -0.54
N LEU A 805 -46.17 33.73 -0.54
CA LEU A 805 -45.50 32.70 -1.35
C LEU A 805 -45.99 31.28 -1.03
N LEU A 806 -46.11 30.93 0.25
CA LEU A 806 -46.53 29.58 0.63
C LEU A 806 -47.98 29.30 0.22
N ALA A 807 -48.87 30.30 0.36
CA ALA A 807 -50.24 30.19 -0.13
C ALA A 807 -50.31 30.09 -1.67
N SER A 808 -49.44 30.80 -2.40
CA SER A 808 -49.38 30.72 -3.87
C SER A 808 -48.78 29.38 -4.35
N LEU A 809 -47.84 28.79 -3.61
CA LEU A 809 -47.29 27.45 -3.86
C LEU A 809 -48.35 26.37 -3.64
N GLU A 810 -49.02 26.35 -2.48
CA GLU A 810 -50.16 25.47 -2.20
C GLU A 810 -51.18 25.56 -3.36
N ALA A 811 -51.57 26.77 -3.77
CA ALA A 811 -52.44 27.02 -4.93
C ALA A 811 -51.92 26.42 -6.25
N SER A 812 -50.63 26.65 -6.58
CA SER A 812 -50.03 26.19 -7.84
C SER A 812 -49.96 24.67 -7.95
N THR A 813 -49.75 23.95 -6.84
CA THR A 813 -49.77 22.47 -6.87
C THR A 813 -51.15 21.91 -7.25
N PHE A 814 -52.25 22.57 -6.84
CA PHE A 814 -53.59 22.20 -7.29
C PHE A 814 -53.80 22.48 -8.78
N VAL A 815 -53.38 23.65 -9.28
CA VAL A 815 -53.42 23.98 -10.72
C VAL A 815 -52.71 22.91 -11.53
N LYS A 816 -51.46 22.61 -11.17
CA LYS A 816 -50.63 21.68 -11.95
C LYS A 816 -51.13 20.24 -11.91
N ARG A 817 -51.56 19.73 -10.75
CA ARG A 817 -52.18 18.39 -10.63
C ARG A 817 -53.47 18.26 -11.46
N LEU A 818 -54.29 19.31 -11.52
CA LEU A 818 -55.49 19.33 -12.37
C LEU A 818 -55.11 19.35 -13.87
N LYS A 819 -54.12 20.14 -14.29
CA LYS A 819 -53.61 20.12 -15.68
C LYS A 819 -52.90 18.80 -16.03
N ALA A 820 -52.26 18.12 -15.09
CA ALA A 820 -51.69 16.79 -15.28
C ALA A 820 -52.78 15.74 -15.50
N ALA A 821 -53.79 15.69 -14.63
CA ALA A 821 -54.95 14.81 -14.81
C ALA A 821 -55.71 15.10 -16.13
N SER A 822 -55.82 16.37 -16.54
CA SER A 822 -56.37 16.75 -17.86
C SER A 822 -55.55 16.16 -19.01
N ARG A 823 -54.22 16.29 -18.99
CA ARG A 823 -53.32 15.71 -20.01
C ARG A 823 -53.46 14.19 -20.07
N ASN A 824 -53.50 13.50 -18.93
CA ASN A 824 -53.67 12.05 -18.87
C ASN A 824 -55.02 11.62 -19.49
N GLN A 825 -56.09 12.39 -19.27
CA GLN A 825 -57.39 12.15 -19.92
C GLN A 825 -57.35 12.39 -21.43
N MET A 826 -56.66 13.42 -21.91
CA MET A 826 -56.45 13.66 -23.34
C MET A 826 -55.56 12.57 -24.00
N GLU A 827 -54.58 12.04 -23.26
CA GLU A 827 -53.77 10.90 -23.67
C GLU A 827 -54.63 9.63 -23.75
N VAL A 828 -55.47 9.33 -22.76
CA VAL A 828 -56.42 8.20 -22.82
C VAL A 828 -57.41 8.35 -23.98
N ALA A 829 -57.95 9.54 -24.23
CA ALA A 829 -58.78 9.80 -25.41
C ALA A 829 -58.01 9.49 -26.72
N THR A 830 -56.75 9.89 -26.79
CA THR A 830 -55.85 9.66 -27.94
C THR A 830 -55.51 8.17 -28.10
N ASP A 831 -55.22 7.45 -27.03
CA ASP A 831 -54.95 6.00 -27.01
C ASP A 831 -56.19 5.21 -27.45
N LEU A 832 -57.37 5.53 -26.92
CA LEU A 832 -58.63 4.89 -27.27
C LEU A 832 -58.99 5.15 -28.75
N ASN A 833 -58.74 6.35 -29.25
CA ASN A 833 -58.96 6.71 -30.65
C ASN A 833 -57.96 6.00 -31.58
N THR A 834 -56.65 6.08 -31.30
CA THR A 834 -55.61 5.50 -32.17
C THR A 834 -55.58 3.98 -32.15
N THR A 835 -55.69 3.35 -30.97
CA THR A 835 -55.57 1.89 -30.83
C THR A 835 -56.90 1.16 -31.03
N LEU A 836 -58.00 1.64 -30.43
CA LEU A 836 -59.27 0.90 -30.41
C LEU A 836 -60.28 1.27 -31.51
N ASN A 837 -59.92 2.17 -32.44
CA ASN A 837 -60.74 2.46 -33.63
C ASN A 837 -61.07 1.18 -34.43
N GLY A 838 -60.12 0.25 -34.52
CA GLY A 838 -60.31 -1.05 -35.19
C GLY A 838 -61.34 -1.98 -34.53
N ALA A 839 -61.78 -1.67 -33.30
CA ALA A 839 -62.81 -2.41 -32.56
C ALA A 839 -64.19 -1.72 -32.59
N PHE A 840 -64.31 -0.54 -33.22
CA PHE A 840 -65.52 0.29 -33.16
C PHE A 840 -66.76 -0.43 -33.71
N GLY A 841 -67.87 -0.38 -32.96
CA GLY A 841 -69.14 -1.02 -33.33
C GLY A 841 -69.16 -2.55 -33.24
N MET A 842 -68.07 -3.20 -32.83
CA MET A 842 -68.03 -4.65 -32.60
C MET A 842 -68.55 -5.01 -31.20
N ALA A 843 -69.18 -6.18 -31.07
CA ALA A 843 -69.45 -6.76 -29.76
C ALA A 843 -68.15 -7.31 -29.14
N ARG A 844 -68.00 -7.24 -27.81
CA ARG A 844 -66.76 -7.60 -27.08
C ARG A 844 -66.22 -8.99 -27.43
N ASP A 845 -67.11 -9.95 -27.72
CA ASP A 845 -66.77 -11.32 -28.13
C ASP A 845 -66.03 -11.42 -29.47
N ARG A 846 -66.12 -10.39 -30.32
CA ARG A 846 -65.54 -10.34 -31.67
C ARG A 846 -64.29 -9.46 -31.82
N VAL A 847 -64.00 -8.62 -30.82
CA VAL A 847 -62.78 -7.79 -30.78
C VAL A 847 -61.55 -8.70 -30.70
N ALA A 848 -60.46 -8.40 -31.42
CA ALA A 848 -59.23 -9.20 -31.34
C ALA A 848 -58.65 -9.20 -29.91
N GLN A 849 -57.99 -10.28 -29.49
CA GLN A 849 -57.52 -10.43 -28.10
C GLN A 849 -56.61 -9.26 -27.65
N GLN A 850 -55.63 -8.88 -28.48
CA GLN A 850 -54.73 -7.76 -28.22
C GLN A 850 -55.47 -6.43 -27.98
N LEU A 851 -56.57 -6.17 -28.71
CA LEU A 851 -57.42 -4.99 -28.53
C LEU A 851 -58.29 -5.04 -27.26
N ARG A 852 -58.48 -6.23 -26.67
CA ARG A 852 -59.10 -6.37 -25.33
C ARG A 852 -58.07 -6.16 -24.23
N GLU A 853 -56.85 -6.65 -24.42
CA GLU A 853 -55.73 -6.50 -23.49
C GLU A 853 -55.37 -5.00 -23.34
N THR A 854 -55.19 -4.27 -24.45
CA THR A 854 -54.98 -2.81 -24.40
C THR A 854 -56.17 -2.06 -23.78
N GLY A 855 -57.41 -2.50 -24.06
CA GLY A 855 -58.62 -1.94 -23.44
C GLY A 855 -58.69 -2.20 -21.93
N GLU A 856 -58.26 -3.36 -21.46
CA GLU A 856 -58.19 -3.69 -20.03
C GLU A 856 -57.05 -2.94 -19.33
N ASP A 857 -55.95 -2.61 -20.02
CA ASP A 857 -54.86 -1.77 -19.50
C ASP A 857 -55.23 -0.27 -19.44
N VAL A 858 -55.89 0.29 -20.46
CA VAL A 858 -56.47 1.65 -20.39
C VAL A 858 -57.49 1.71 -19.24
N ALA A 859 -58.29 0.66 -19.07
CA ALA A 859 -59.25 0.57 -17.97
C ALA A 859 -58.64 0.25 -16.59
N LYS A 860 -57.32 0.03 -16.48
CA LYS A 860 -56.56 0.11 -15.22
C LYS A 860 -56.08 1.54 -14.99
N ARG A 861 -55.53 2.19 -16.03
CA ARG A 861 -55.12 3.62 -15.99
C ARG A 861 -56.27 4.53 -15.53
N GLU A 862 -57.49 4.35 -16.04
CA GLU A 862 -58.68 5.08 -15.57
C GLU A 862 -59.01 4.85 -14.08
N GLU A 863 -58.77 3.64 -13.55
CA GLU A 863 -58.96 3.36 -12.12
C GLU A 863 -57.81 3.90 -11.26
N GLU A 864 -56.70 4.34 -11.85
CA GLU A 864 -55.61 5.07 -11.19
C GLU A 864 -55.83 6.60 -11.28
N GLU A 865 -56.22 7.13 -12.44
CA GLU A 865 -56.59 8.55 -12.60
C GLU A 865 -57.81 8.92 -11.73
N SER A 866 -58.83 8.05 -11.64
CA SER A 866 -59.96 8.20 -10.72
C SER A 866 -59.49 8.39 -9.26
N LYS A 867 -58.45 7.67 -8.81
CA LYS A 867 -57.85 7.83 -7.48
C LYS A 867 -57.07 9.14 -7.37
N LYS A 868 -56.20 9.46 -8.34
CA LYS A 868 -55.46 10.74 -8.35
C LYS A 868 -56.40 11.95 -8.27
N VAL A 869 -57.54 11.91 -8.96
CA VAL A 869 -58.56 12.98 -8.92
C VAL A 869 -59.35 12.99 -7.60
N TYR A 870 -59.57 11.83 -6.97
CA TYR A 870 -60.08 11.75 -5.59
C TYR A 870 -59.12 12.36 -4.57
N ASP A 871 -57.81 12.11 -4.72
CA ASP A 871 -56.77 12.70 -3.87
C ASP A 871 -56.70 14.22 -4.07
N ILE A 872 -56.81 14.72 -5.30
CA ILE A 872 -56.97 16.16 -5.57
C ILE A 872 -58.23 16.70 -4.86
N GLN A 873 -59.37 16.03 -4.98
CA GLN A 873 -60.64 16.47 -4.38
C GLN A 873 -60.59 16.49 -2.84
N THR A 874 -59.92 15.53 -2.21
CA THR A 874 -59.79 15.44 -0.75
C THR A 874 -58.74 16.42 -0.20
N ASP A 875 -57.61 16.59 -0.87
CA ASP A 875 -56.62 17.63 -0.56
C ASP A 875 -57.24 19.04 -0.67
N LEU A 876 -58.01 19.31 -1.73
CA LEU A 876 -58.70 20.58 -1.95
C LEU A 876 -59.71 20.87 -0.83
N ALA A 877 -60.41 19.84 -0.34
CA ALA A 877 -61.31 19.94 0.80
C ALA A 877 -60.56 20.23 2.12
N ALA A 878 -59.44 19.54 2.38
CA ALA A 878 -58.61 19.76 3.55
C ALA A 878 -57.95 21.15 3.53
N TYR A 879 -57.57 21.65 2.34
CA TYR A 879 -57.04 23.00 2.14
C TYR A 879 -58.10 24.08 2.39
N PHE A 880 -59.30 23.90 1.81
CA PHE A 880 -60.42 24.83 2.02
C PHE A 880 -60.79 24.96 3.52
N GLN A 881 -60.78 23.86 4.29
CA GLN A 881 -61.00 23.92 5.74
C GLN A 881 -59.99 24.81 6.48
N ARG A 882 -58.73 24.90 6.00
CA ARG A 882 -57.68 25.73 6.61
C ARG A 882 -57.74 27.21 6.21
N LYS A 883 -58.04 27.53 4.94
CA LYS A 883 -57.92 28.90 4.39
C LYS A 883 -59.24 29.60 4.08
N GLN A 884 -60.34 28.86 3.93
CA GLN A 884 -61.70 29.34 3.68
C GLN A 884 -61.90 30.25 2.44
N ASP A 885 -60.99 30.23 1.45
CA ASP A 885 -61.17 30.96 0.18
C ASP A 885 -62.31 30.34 -0.66
N VAL A 886 -63.27 31.20 -1.04
CA VAL A 886 -64.51 30.86 -1.76
C VAL A 886 -64.25 30.19 -3.12
N ARG A 887 -63.13 30.47 -3.79
CA ARG A 887 -62.79 29.92 -5.12
C ARG A 887 -62.58 28.41 -5.06
N TYR A 888 -61.82 27.95 -4.08
CA TYR A 888 -61.57 26.52 -3.83
C TYR A 888 -62.87 25.80 -3.47
N LYS A 889 -63.77 26.45 -2.72
CA LYS A 889 -65.11 25.91 -2.43
C LYS A 889 -65.93 25.71 -3.70
N LYS A 890 -65.99 26.71 -4.58
CA LYS A 890 -66.74 26.64 -5.85
C LYS A 890 -66.32 25.42 -6.68
N ILE A 891 -65.01 25.18 -6.81
CA ILE A 891 -64.47 24.05 -7.58
C ILE A 891 -64.70 22.74 -6.84
N LEU A 892 -64.48 22.68 -5.52
CA LEU A 892 -64.76 21.47 -4.72
C LEU A 892 -66.22 21.04 -4.80
N ASP A 893 -67.16 21.98 -4.69
CA ASP A 893 -68.59 21.73 -4.83
C ASP A 893 -68.89 21.28 -6.27
N SER A 894 -68.31 21.94 -7.30
CA SER A 894 -68.45 21.52 -8.71
C SER A 894 -67.95 20.10 -8.96
N MET A 895 -66.77 19.71 -8.45
CA MET A 895 -66.23 18.34 -8.57
C MET A 895 -67.12 17.29 -7.88
N ARG A 896 -67.88 17.68 -6.85
CA ARG A 896 -68.80 16.81 -6.12
C ARG A 896 -70.15 16.68 -6.83
N GLU A 897 -70.68 17.79 -7.34
CA GLU A 897 -71.94 17.84 -8.09
C GLU A 897 -71.83 17.11 -9.44
N THR A 898 -70.70 17.22 -10.14
CA THR A 898 -70.46 16.51 -11.40
C THR A 898 -70.00 15.06 -11.22
N GLY A 899 -69.57 14.66 -10.01
CA GLY A 899 -69.26 13.27 -9.68
C GLY A 899 -68.00 12.70 -10.33
N ILE A 900 -67.07 13.55 -10.83
CA ILE A 900 -65.94 13.18 -11.70
C ILE A 900 -65.20 11.89 -11.30
N VAL A 901 -64.90 11.67 -10.02
CA VAL A 901 -64.20 10.47 -9.52
C VAL A 901 -64.89 9.17 -9.96
N ARG A 902 -66.23 9.14 -9.95
CA ARG A 902 -67.00 7.98 -10.44
C ARG A 902 -67.03 7.95 -11.96
N GLU A 903 -67.29 9.08 -12.60
CA GLU A 903 -67.47 9.14 -14.05
C GLU A 903 -66.18 8.79 -14.83
N LEU A 904 -64.99 9.08 -14.27
CA LEU A 904 -63.70 8.56 -14.75
C LEU A 904 -63.62 7.03 -14.65
N LYS A 905 -63.98 6.46 -13.49
CA LYS A 905 -64.04 4.99 -13.34
C LYS A 905 -65.05 4.36 -14.32
N ASP A 906 -66.17 5.03 -14.58
CA ASP A 906 -67.17 4.62 -15.57
C ASP A 906 -66.60 4.67 -17.02
N ILE A 907 -65.53 5.44 -17.32
CA ILE A 907 -64.75 5.31 -18.57
C ILE A 907 -64.09 3.93 -18.62
N GLY A 908 -63.35 3.56 -17.59
CA GLY A 908 -62.70 2.24 -17.51
C GLY A 908 -63.70 1.09 -17.66
N GLU A 909 -64.87 1.18 -17.03
CA GLU A 909 -65.93 0.18 -17.20
C GLU A 909 -66.54 0.15 -18.62
N THR A 910 -66.70 1.32 -19.27
CA THR A 910 -67.20 1.39 -20.66
C THR A 910 -66.20 0.87 -21.70
N VAL A 911 -64.89 1.08 -21.49
CA VAL A 911 -63.82 0.48 -22.34
C VAL A 911 -63.83 -1.05 -22.20
N LYS A 912 -63.95 -1.58 -20.98
CA LYS A 912 -64.04 -3.03 -20.70
C LYS A 912 -65.22 -3.73 -21.40
N VAL A 913 -66.24 -3.00 -21.85
CA VAL A 913 -67.38 -3.52 -22.65
C VAL A 913 -67.38 -3.07 -24.12
N ASN A 914 -66.27 -2.51 -24.62
CA ASN A 914 -66.07 -2.03 -25.98
C ASN A 914 -67.00 -0.87 -26.43
N LEU A 915 -67.36 0.03 -25.51
CA LEU A 915 -68.14 1.25 -25.80
C LEU A 915 -67.24 2.45 -26.11
N ASN A 916 -66.11 2.21 -26.78
CA ASN A 916 -64.95 3.10 -26.90
C ASN A 916 -65.31 4.53 -27.38
N GLY A 917 -66.28 4.67 -28.29
CA GLY A 917 -66.73 5.99 -28.76
C GLY A 917 -67.40 6.85 -27.68
N ARG A 918 -68.00 6.24 -26.65
CA ARG A 918 -68.44 6.96 -25.44
C ARG A 918 -67.25 7.27 -24.54
N SER A 919 -66.35 6.30 -24.35
CA SER A 919 -65.16 6.45 -23.51
C SER A 919 -64.24 7.60 -23.97
N ILE A 920 -64.01 7.73 -25.29
CA ILE A 920 -63.27 8.86 -25.89
C ILE A 920 -63.94 10.19 -25.55
N ALA A 921 -65.23 10.34 -25.90
CA ALA A 921 -65.96 11.59 -25.67
C ALA A 921 -66.09 11.96 -24.18
N SER A 922 -66.13 10.96 -23.28
CA SER A 922 -66.06 11.18 -21.84
C SER A 922 -64.67 11.65 -21.39
N ALA A 923 -63.59 11.04 -21.89
CA ALA A 923 -62.22 11.43 -21.56
C ALA A 923 -61.89 12.85 -22.07
N GLU A 924 -62.27 13.19 -23.30
CA GLU A 924 -62.17 14.55 -23.85
C GLU A 924 -62.92 15.58 -22.97
N TYR A 925 -64.17 15.27 -22.59
CA TYR A 925 -64.98 16.13 -21.72
C TYR A 925 -64.38 16.36 -20.33
N TRP A 926 -63.79 15.32 -19.72
CA TRP A 926 -63.12 15.46 -18.43
C TRP A 926 -61.76 16.14 -18.53
N ALA A 927 -61.02 15.97 -19.64
CA ALA A 927 -59.80 16.72 -19.91
C ALA A 927 -60.06 18.23 -19.94
N ASP A 928 -61.06 18.68 -20.69
CA ASP A 928 -61.50 20.09 -20.75
C ASP A 928 -61.99 20.59 -19.38
N SER A 929 -62.77 19.76 -18.66
CA SER A 929 -63.33 20.14 -17.35
C SER A 929 -62.24 20.30 -16.28
N LEU A 930 -61.25 19.40 -16.26
CA LEU A 930 -60.09 19.45 -15.36
C LEU A 930 -59.20 20.67 -15.67
N ASP A 931 -58.94 20.94 -16.94
CA ASP A 931 -58.10 22.09 -17.33
C ASP A 931 -58.78 23.42 -16.99
N ARG A 932 -60.08 23.54 -17.26
CA ARG A 932 -60.87 24.73 -16.88
C ARG A 932 -60.90 24.94 -15.36
N TRP A 933 -61.05 23.89 -14.55
CA TRP A 933 -60.96 24.03 -13.10
C TRP A 933 -59.55 24.47 -12.66
N ALA A 934 -58.50 24.04 -13.35
CA ALA A 934 -57.15 24.56 -13.12
C ALA A 934 -57.04 26.06 -13.46
N GLU A 935 -57.61 26.49 -14.60
CA GLU A 935 -57.62 27.91 -15.01
C GLU A 935 -58.36 28.82 -14.02
N GLU A 936 -59.54 28.41 -13.53
CA GLU A 936 -60.26 29.16 -12.49
C GLU A 936 -59.42 29.33 -11.20
N LEU A 937 -58.43 28.45 -10.98
CA LEU A 937 -57.48 28.44 -9.88
C LEU A 937 -56.16 29.19 -10.17
N VAL A 938 -55.79 29.45 -11.43
CA VAL A 938 -54.57 30.23 -11.80
C VAL A 938 -54.59 31.62 -11.16
N SER A 939 -55.76 32.28 -11.17
CA SER A 939 -55.98 33.58 -10.49
C SER A 939 -55.80 33.56 -8.96
N ALA A 940 -55.66 32.36 -8.37
CA ALA A 940 -55.34 32.15 -6.96
C ALA A 940 -53.86 31.79 -6.72
N SER A 941 -53.13 31.39 -7.77
CA SER A 941 -51.68 31.10 -7.73
C SER A 941 -50.78 32.24 -8.23
N GLU A 942 -51.36 33.30 -8.82
CA GLU A 942 -50.65 34.54 -9.18
C GLU A 942 -50.09 35.26 -7.93
N CYS A 943 -48.77 35.22 -7.77
CA CYS A 943 -48.04 36.00 -6.77
C CYS A 943 -47.97 37.48 -7.19
N LYS A 944 -48.56 38.40 -6.42
CA LYS A 944 -48.58 39.83 -6.80
C LYS A 944 -47.26 40.54 -6.48
N ALA A 945 -46.46 39.95 -5.58
CA ALA A 945 -45.16 40.49 -5.16
C ALA A 945 -43.96 40.03 -6.01
N CYS A 946 -44.09 39.01 -6.87
CA CYS A 946 -42.94 38.30 -7.46
C CYS A 946 -42.20 39.04 -8.59
N LYS A 947 -42.65 40.21 -9.04
CA LYS A 947 -41.97 41.00 -10.09
C LYS A 947 -40.76 41.77 -9.52
N GLY A 948 -39.66 41.05 -9.34
CA GLY A 948 -38.42 41.51 -8.68
C GLY A 948 -37.14 41.50 -9.51
N GLY A 949 -37.18 41.36 -10.84
CA GLY A 949 -35.99 41.33 -11.69
C GLY A 949 -35.35 42.70 -11.95
N SER A 950 -34.05 42.85 -11.65
CA SER A 950 -33.26 44.01 -12.11
C SER A 950 -32.78 43.82 -13.55
N SER A 951 -32.57 44.89 -14.31
CA SER A 951 -32.32 44.82 -15.76
C SER A 951 -30.96 44.25 -16.18
N ASP A 952 -30.05 43.98 -15.23
CA ASP A 952 -28.62 43.78 -15.48
C ASP A 952 -28.12 42.39 -15.05
N SER A 953 -29.05 41.47 -14.74
CA SER A 953 -28.80 40.04 -14.50
C SER A 953 -29.62 39.17 -15.45
N LEU A 954 -29.20 37.92 -15.66
CA LEU A 954 -30.05 36.91 -16.30
C LEU A 954 -31.34 36.68 -15.47
N PRO A 955 -32.48 36.38 -16.12
CA PRO A 955 -33.71 36.02 -15.41
C PRO A 955 -33.55 34.75 -14.56
N PRO A 956 -34.29 34.60 -13.45
CA PRO A 956 -34.26 33.39 -12.62
C PRO A 956 -34.57 32.10 -13.39
N GLU A 957 -35.47 32.14 -14.38
CA GLU A 957 -35.80 30.98 -15.23
C GLU A 957 -34.58 30.45 -15.98
N VAL A 958 -33.81 31.35 -16.59
CA VAL A 958 -32.56 31.03 -17.31
C VAL A 958 -31.54 30.43 -16.35
N ILE A 959 -31.40 31.01 -15.15
CA ILE A 959 -30.46 30.54 -14.13
C ILE A 959 -30.86 29.14 -13.60
N LEU A 960 -32.16 28.90 -13.37
CA LEU A 960 -32.68 27.59 -12.96
C LEU A 960 -32.43 26.53 -14.04
N LYS A 961 -32.75 26.83 -15.31
CA LYS A 961 -32.47 25.93 -16.45
C LYS A 961 -30.98 25.59 -16.52
N VAL A 962 -30.08 26.56 -16.40
CA VAL A 962 -28.61 26.33 -16.39
C VAL A 962 -28.17 25.45 -15.20
N MET A 963 -28.76 25.61 -14.01
CA MET A 963 -28.47 24.71 -12.89
C MET A 963 -28.95 23.28 -13.14
N GLN A 964 -30.13 23.11 -13.73
CA GLN A 964 -30.68 21.79 -14.06
C GLN A 964 -29.86 21.09 -15.17
N ILE A 965 -29.41 21.84 -16.17
CA ILE A 965 -28.47 21.36 -17.22
C ILE A 965 -27.15 20.89 -16.60
N LEU A 966 -26.53 21.72 -15.75
CA LEU A 966 -25.28 21.37 -15.06
C LEU A 966 -25.44 20.13 -14.16
N HIS A 967 -26.55 20.02 -13.44
CA HIS A 967 -26.85 18.86 -12.60
C HIS A 967 -27.01 17.58 -13.44
N ALA A 968 -27.79 17.65 -14.52
CA ALA A 968 -28.01 16.52 -15.42
C ALA A 968 -26.72 16.07 -16.13
N GLU A 969 -25.85 16.99 -16.55
CA GLU A 969 -24.55 16.66 -17.15
C GLU A 969 -23.61 15.99 -16.15
N MET A 970 -23.57 16.50 -14.90
CA MET A 970 -22.82 15.86 -13.81
C MET A 970 -23.31 14.44 -13.49
N GLN A 971 -24.63 14.23 -13.54
CA GLN A 971 -25.25 12.92 -13.34
C GLN A 971 -24.93 11.96 -14.49
N LEU A 972 -25.19 12.37 -15.73
CA LEU A 972 -24.88 11.61 -16.95
C LEU A 972 -23.43 11.11 -16.94
N ARG A 973 -22.46 11.98 -16.66
CA ARG A 973 -21.05 11.63 -16.61
C ARG A 973 -20.71 10.57 -15.55
N ASP A 974 -21.35 10.64 -14.39
CA ASP A 974 -21.13 9.65 -13.34
C ASP A 974 -21.71 8.27 -13.70
N GLU A 975 -22.73 8.23 -14.57
CA GLU A 975 -23.30 7.01 -15.14
C GLU A 975 -22.47 6.46 -16.32
N THR A 976 -21.95 7.34 -17.18
CA THR A 976 -20.97 7.00 -18.23
C THR A 976 -19.73 6.34 -17.60
N ARG A 977 -19.25 6.87 -16.46
CA ARG A 977 -18.16 6.27 -15.67
C ARG A 977 -18.48 4.89 -15.10
N GLU A 978 -19.70 4.68 -14.59
CA GLU A 978 -20.14 3.37 -14.11
C GLU A 978 -20.18 2.35 -15.27
N LEU A 979 -20.80 2.72 -16.39
CA LEU A 979 -20.93 1.82 -17.53
C LEU A 979 -19.55 1.39 -18.07
N GLU A 980 -18.57 2.30 -18.14
CA GLU A 980 -17.19 1.96 -18.49
C GLU A 980 -16.56 0.96 -17.50
N ALA A 981 -16.84 1.09 -16.19
CA ALA A 981 -16.36 0.14 -15.17
C ALA A 981 -16.99 -1.26 -15.28
N THR A 982 -18.18 -1.38 -15.89
CA THR A 982 -18.81 -2.69 -16.20
C THR A 982 -18.32 -3.32 -17.50
N ARG A 983 -17.71 -2.54 -18.41
CA ARG A 983 -17.31 -2.94 -19.78
C ARG A 983 -16.52 -4.27 -19.86
N PRO A 984 -15.63 -4.64 -18.91
CA PRO A 984 -14.93 -5.92 -18.97
C PRO A 984 -15.78 -7.17 -18.67
N ALA A 985 -16.98 -7.01 -18.11
CA ALA A 985 -17.84 -8.12 -17.67
C ALA A 985 -19.18 -8.23 -18.44
N LEU A 986 -19.57 -7.20 -19.20
CA LEU A 986 -20.76 -7.25 -20.05
C LEU A 986 -20.44 -7.78 -21.45
N GLN A 987 -21.43 -8.43 -22.08
CA GLN A 987 -21.36 -8.75 -23.50
C GLN A 987 -21.57 -7.48 -24.35
N PRO A 988 -20.98 -7.37 -25.57
CA PRO A 988 -21.13 -6.18 -26.41
C PRO A 988 -22.58 -5.77 -26.64
N ASP A 989 -23.44 -6.71 -27.03
CA ASP A 989 -24.89 -6.54 -27.25
C ASP A 989 -25.70 -6.12 -26.01
N GLU A 990 -25.14 -6.24 -24.81
CA GLU A 990 -25.76 -5.81 -23.54
C GLU A 990 -25.22 -4.44 -23.12
N TYR A 991 -23.91 -4.23 -23.25
CA TYR A 991 -23.26 -2.95 -23.01
C TYR A 991 -23.77 -1.85 -23.96
N GLU A 992 -23.97 -2.16 -25.25
CA GLU A 992 -24.57 -1.24 -26.23
C GLU A 992 -25.97 -0.77 -25.82
N LYS A 993 -26.84 -1.68 -25.36
CA LYS A 993 -28.20 -1.36 -24.87
C LYS A 993 -28.20 -0.54 -23.59
N ARG A 994 -27.13 -0.59 -22.79
CA ARG A 994 -26.96 0.27 -21.60
C ARG A 994 -26.36 1.64 -21.96
N ALA A 995 -25.63 1.74 -23.07
CA ALA A 995 -25.05 2.99 -23.57
C ALA A 995 -26.06 3.85 -24.34
N GLU A 996 -26.96 3.23 -25.10
CA GLU A 996 -27.99 3.92 -25.91
C GLU A 996 -28.79 4.98 -25.11
N PRO A 997 -29.28 4.73 -23.88
CA PRO A 997 -29.94 5.77 -23.05
C PRO A 997 -29.06 6.98 -22.70
N LEU A 998 -27.73 6.83 -22.66
CA LEU A 998 -26.79 7.92 -22.39
C LEU A 998 -26.76 8.90 -23.56
N GLU A 999 -26.78 8.39 -24.81
CA GLU A 999 -26.82 9.23 -26.01
C GLU A 999 -28.09 10.11 -26.03
N PHE A 1000 -29.25 9.51 -25.74
CA PHE A 1000 -30.51 10.24 -25.67
C PHE A 1000 -30.53 11.27 -24.54
N THR A 1001 -30.00 10.94 -23.36
CA THR A 1001 -29.86 11.88 -22.24
C THR A 1001 -28.97 13.06 -22.62
N GLN A 1002 -27.81 12.82 -23.23
CA GLN A 1002 -26.90 13.86 -23.70
C GLN A 1002 -27.57 14.80 -24.70
N GLN A 1003 -28.35 14.27 -25.64
CA GLN A 1003 -29.12 15.07 -26.60
C GLN A 1003 -30.25 15.86 -25.92
N GLU A 1004 -30.89 15.34 -24.87
CA GLU A 1004 -31.89 16.10 -24.11
C GLU A 1004 -31.27 17.30 -23.38
N ILE A 1005 -30.15 17.08 -22.67
CA ILE A 1005 -29.40 18.14 -21.96
C ILE A 1005 -28.90 19.20 -22.95
N ARG A 1006 -28.39 18.77 -24.12
CA ARG A 1006 -28.00 19.69 -25.19
C ARG A 1006 -29.19 20.50 -25.72
N THR A 1007 -30.35 19.87 -25.94
CA THR A 1007 -31.55 20.59 -26.42
C THR A 1007 -31.97 21.67 -25.43
N LYS A 1008 -31.99 21.36 -24.13
CA LYS A 1008 -32.23 22.35 -23.06
C LYS A 1008 -31.20 23.49 -23.07
N THR A 1009 -29.95 23.21 -23.45
CA THR A 1009 -28.89 24.22 -23.59
C THR A 1009 -29.12 25.12 -24.82
N ASP A 1010 -29.55 24.55 -25.94
CA ASP A 1010 -29.94 25.30 -27.14
C ASP A 1010 -31.18 26.18 -26.86
N ASP A 1011 -32.18 25.68 -26.11
CA ASP A 1011 -33.35 26.44 -25.66
C ASP A 1011 -32.95 27.64 -24.77
N VAL A 1012 -32.03 27.42 -23.82
CA VAL A 1012 -31.50 28.50 -22.94
C VAL A 1012 -30.76 29.57 -23.73
N ILE A 1013 -30.03 29.21 -24.79
CA ILE A 1013 -29.39 30.20 -25.69
C ILE A 1013 -30.47 31.05 -26.37
N GLN A 1014 -31.55 30.44 -26.84
CA GLN A 1014 -32.67 31.15 -27.47
C GLN A 1014 -33.41 32.06 -26.48
N ASP A 1015 -33.71 31.58 -25.26
CA ASP A 1015 -34.29 32.39 -24.18
C ASP A 1015 -33.49 33.69 -23.96
N ILE A 1016 -32.16 33.60 -23.86
CA ILE A 1016 -31.27 34.74 -23.61
C ILE A 1016 -31.23 35.69 -24.82
N VAL A 1017 -31.31 35.17 -26.04
CA VAL A 1017 -31.34 35.97 -27.28
C VAL A 1017 -32.62 36.80 -27.39
N ASP A 1018 -33.77 36.23 -27.00
CA ASP A 1018 -35.08 36.89 -27.08
C ASP A 1018 -35.32 37.93 -25.97
N LEU A 1019 -34.44 38.02 -24.96
CA LEU A 1019 -34.50 39.09 -23.95
C LEU A 1019 -34.27 40.48 -24.55
N PRO A 1020 -34.92 41.53 -24.03
CA PRO A 1020 -34.63 42.92 -24.42
C PRO A 1020 -33.14 43.26 -24.20
N GLN A 1021 -32.42 43.55 -25.30
CA GLN A 1021 -30.97 43.75 -25.33
C GLN A 1021 -30.12 42.51 -24.94
N GLY A 1022 -30.70 41.31 -24.89
CA GLY A 1022 -30.02 40.09 -24.44
C GLY A 1022 -28.75 39.76 -25.22
N SER A 1023 -28.81 39.81 -26.56
CA SER A 1023 -27.64 39.62 -27.44
C SER A 1023 -26.54 40.70 -27.30
N GLU A 1024 -26.83 41.85 -26.69
CA GLU A 1024 -25.84 42.90 -26.40
C GLU A 1024 -25.28 42.76 -24.99
N LYS A 1025 -26.13 42.50 -23.98
CA LYS A 1025 -25.74 42.39 -22.57
C LYS A 1025 -25.05 41.06 -22.24
N PHE A 1026 -25.59 39.94 -22.71
CA PHE A 1026 -25.19 38.58 -22.30
C PHE A 1026 -24.39 37.84 -23.39
N LYS A 1027 -23.61 38.59 -24.17
CA LYS A 1027 -22.89 38.05 -25.32
C LYS A 1027 -21.83 37.00 -24.96
N LYS A 1028 -21.20 37.09 -23.78
CA LYS A 1028 -20.17 36.12 -23.36
C LYS A 1028 -20.80 34.82 -22.90
N GLU A 1029 -21.92 34.95 -22.21
CA GLU A 1029 -22.74 33.89 -21.64
C GLU A 1029 -23.33 33.05 -22.78
N ILE A 1030 -23.89 33.71 -23.81
CA ILE A 1030 -24.27 33.08 -25.09
C ILE A 1030 -23.07 32.36 -25.73
N GLN A 1031 -21.89 32.98 -25.80
CA GLN A 1031 -20.69 32.35 -26.41
C GLN A 1031 -20.20 31.12 -25.64
N LEU A 1032 -20.28 31.12 -24.30
CA LEU A 1032 -19.96 29.96 -23.47
C LEU A 1032 -20.97 28.84 -23.66
N LEU A 1033 -22.27 29.14 -23.67
CA LEU A 1033 -23.33 28.15 -23.85
C LEU A 1033 -23.31 27.52 -25.26
N ILE A 1034 -22.97 28.28 -26.30
CA ILE A 1034 -22.75 27.74 -27.66
C ILE A 1034 -21.60 26.72 -27.64
N ALA A 1035 -20.49 27.03 -26.98
CA ALA A 1035 -19.37 26.09 -26.85
C ALA A 1035 -19.78 24.82 -26.08
N VAL A 1036 -20.56 24.95 -25.01
CA VAL A 1036 -21.16 23.81 -24.28
C VAL A 1036 -22.02 22.95 -25.22
N SER A 1037 -22.93 23.54 -26.01
CA SER A 1037 -23.78 22.78 -26.94
C SER A 1037 -22.98 22.05 -28.04
N ASP A 1038 -21.91 22.66 -28.56
CA ASP A 1038 -21.03 22.01 -29.52
C ASP A 1038 -20.22 20.85 -28.89
N ILE A 1039 -19.81 20.97 -27.63
CA ILE A 1039 -19.13 19.89 -26.87
C ILE A 1039 -20.11 18.76 -26.52
N MET A 1040 -21.32 19.07 -26.04
CA MET A 1040 -22.38 18.07 -25.82
C MET A 1040 -22.77 17.36 -27.13
N ARG A 1041 -22.68 18.02 -28.29
CA ARG A 1041 -22.86 17.39 -29.60
C ARG A 1041 -21.72 16.42 -29.92
N ALA A 1042 -20.48 16.74 -29.53
CA ALA A 1042 -19.35 15.83 -29.66
C ALA A 1042 -19.47 14.63 -28.71
N ALA A 1043 -19.79 14.85 -27.43
CA ALA A 1043 -20.08 13.81 -26.44
C ALA A 1043 -21.16 12.83 -26.92
N ARG A 1044 -22.29 13.36 -27.43
CA ARG A 1044 -23.33 12.55 -28.08
C ARG A 1044 -22.77 11.70 -29.23
N GLY A 1045 -21.94 12.30 -30.08
CA GLY A 1045 -21.27 11.61 -31.19
C GLY A 1045 -20.21 10.59 -30.78
N ILE A 1046 -19.88 10.47 -29.49
CA ILE A 1046 -19.04 9.42 -28.91
C ILE A 1046 -19.94 8.33 -28.30
N LEU A 1047 -20.93 8.71 -27.50
CA LEU A 1047 -21.91 7.79 -26.90
C LEU A 1047 -22.70 6.99 -27.96
N ALA A 1048 -22.99 7.61 -29.12
CA ALA A 1048 -23.60 6.95 -30.30
C ALA A 1048 -22.72 5.88 -30.98
N ARG A 1049 -21.48 5.68 -30.53
CA ARG A 1049 -20.54 4.65 -31.01
C ARG A 1049 -20.28 3.59 -29.92
N PRO A 1050 -21.32 3.29 -29.10
CA PRO A 1050 -21.23 2.79 -27.72
C PRO A 1050 -19.83 2.87 -27.10
N ASP A 1051 -19.36 4.09 -26.82
CA ASP A 1051 -18.08 4.31 -26.18
C ASP A 1051 -18.21 5.23 -24.96
N THR A 1052 -18.20 4.64 -23.77
CA THR A 1052 -18.15 5.35 -22.49
C THR A 1052 -16.72 5.60 -22.01
N GLY A 1053 -15.73 5.42 -22.89
CA GLY A 1053 -14.31 5.57 -22.56
C GLY A 1053 -13.90 7.03 -22.23
N PRO A 1054 -12.60 7.26 -22.00
CA PRO A 1054 -12.08 8.57 -21.61
C PRO A 1054 -12.39 9.74 -22.56
N GLU A 1055 -12.77 9.48 -23.82
CA GLU A 1055 -13.20 10.51 -24.78
C GLU A 1055 -14.57 11.10 -24.38
N ALA A 1056 -15.56 10.27 -24.04
CA ALA A 1056 -16.89 10.71 -23.60
C ALA A 1056 -16.81 11.42 -22.24
N ILE A 1057 -16.20 10.76 -21.24
CA ILE A 1057 -16.03 11.29 -19.88
C ILE A 1057 -15.25 12.61 -19.89
N GLY A 1058 -14.32 12.79 -20.85
CA GLY A 1058 -13.61 14.03 -21.09
C GLY A 1058 -14.53 15.15 -21.59
N ALA A 1059 -15.31 14.90 -22.65
CA ALA A 1059 -16.22 15.88 -23.23
C ALA A 1059 -17.33 16.33 -22.25
N GLU A 1060 -17.95 15.38 -21.55
CA GLU A 1060 -18.93 15.67 -20.47
C GLU A 1060 -18.29 16.54 -19.36
N THR A 1061 -17.02 16.28 -19.01
CA THR A 1061 -16.29 17.09 -18.01
C THR A 1061 -15.99 18.49 -18.52
N GLU A 1062 -15.63 18.66 -19.78
CA GLU A 1062 -15.39 19.99 -20.40
C GLU A 1062 -16.69 20.82 -20.44
N ALA A 1063 -17.82 20.20 -20.77
CA ALA A 1063 -19.14 20.83 -20.71
C ALA A 1063 -19.48 21.31 -19.28
N ILE A 1064 -19.24 20.48 -18.26
CA ILE A 1064 -19.43 20.82 -16.84
C ILE A 1064 -18.53 22.01 -16.43
N GLU A 1065 -17.25 22.02 -16.81
CA GLU A 1065 -16.33 23.10 -16.47
C GLU A 1065 -16.71 24.44 -17.13
N LEU A 1066 -17.19 24.42 -18.38
CA LEU A 1066 -17.69 25.62 -19.07
C LEU A 1066 -19.03 26.13 -18.49
N LEU A 1067 -19.94 25.24 -18.09
CA LEU A 1067 -21.17 25.61 -17.36
C LEU A 1067 -20.85 26.25 -15.99
N LEU A 1068 -19.86 25.70 -15.28
CA LEU A 1068 -19.36 26.31 -14.03
C LEU A 1068 -18.65 27.65 -14.29
N GLN A 1069 -17.97 27.82 -15.42
CA GLN A 1069 -17.38 29.11 -15.82
C GLN A 1069 -18.48 30.15 -16.13
N ALA A 1070 -19.56 29.76 -16.80
CA ALA A 1070 -20.72 30.60 -17.05
C ALA A 1070 -21.39 31.07 -15.73
N LYS A 1071 -21.56 30.17 -14.74
CA LYS A 1071 -22.05 30.54 -13.39
C LYS A 1071 -21.14 31.56 -12.69
N ARG A 1072 -19.82 31.52 -12.92
CA ARG A 1072 -18.82 32.34 -12.18
C ARG A 1072 -18.63 33.77 -12.72
N GLN A 1073 -19.05 34.09 -13.95
CA GLN A 1073 -18.78 35.42 -14.55
C GLN A 1073 -19.82 36.50 -14.19
N ASN A 1074 -19.93 36.89 -12.91
CA ASN A 1074 -20.51 38.20 -12.58
C ASN A 1074 -19.83 38.97 -11.42
N PRO A 1075 -18.58 39.45 -11.56
CA PRO A 1075 -17.89 40.23 -10.53
C PRO A 1075 -17.88 41.75 -10.80
N ASN A 1076 -18.45 42.23 -11.91
CA ASN A 1076 -18.02 43.49 -12.54
C ASN A 1076 -18.92 44.71 -12.28
N GLY A 1077 -19.64 44.72 -11.15
CA GLY A 1077 -20.34 45.89 -10.61
C GLY A 1077 -19.36 46.90 -9.99
N GLY A 1078 -18.54 47.56 -10.81
CA GLY A 1078 -17.41 48.38 -10.35
C GLY A 1078 -17.80 49.67 -9.61
N GLY A 1079 -17.79 49.65 -8.28
CA GLY A 1079 -17.91 50.83 -7.40
C GLY A 1079 -16.78 50.88 -6.38
N GLY A 1080 -16.07 52.01 -6.28
CA GLY A 1080 -14.82 52.09 -5.51
C GLY A 1080 -14.87 52.93 -4.23
N GLY A 1081 -14.48 52.33 -3.10
CA GLY A 1081 -13.91 53.00 -1.94
C GLY A 1081 -14.88 53.55 -0.88
N GLY A 1082 -14.65 53.19 0.39
CA GLY A 1082 -15.34 53.79 1.54
C GLY A 1082 -15.16 53.01 2.83
N SER A 1083 -14.26 53.45 3.72
CA SER A 1083 -14.04 52.81 5.03
C SER A 1083 -14.73 53.58 6.17
N SER A 1084 -16.01 53.30 6.42
CA SER A 1084 -16.69 53.65 7.68
C SER A 1084 -17.99 52.85 7.84
N PRO A 1085 -18.27 52.23 8.99
CA PRO A 1085 -19.58 51.66 9.29
C PRO A 1085 -20.57 52.76 9.71
N GLY A 1086 -21.87 52.52 9.49
CA GLY A 1086 -22.97 53.38 9.95
C GLY A 1086 -23.75 54.05 8.81
N GLY A 1087 -24.84 53.40 8.36
CA GLY A 1087 -25.77 53.94 7.38
C GLY A 1087 -26.60 52.84 6.72
N GLY A 1088 -27.85 52.70 7.14
CA GLY A 1088 -28.76 51.71 6.54
C GLY A 1088 -29.06 52.02 5.08
N GLY A 1089 -28.78 51.08 4.19
CA GLY A 1089 -29.06 51.18 2.76
C GLY A 1089 -28.91 49.80 2.11
N GLY A 1090 -30.02 49.29 1.54
CA GLY A 1090 -30.05 47.98 0.90
C GLY A 1090 -29.22 47.95 -0.37
N GLY A 1091 -27.95 47.59 -0.24
CA GLY A 1091 -27.05 47.32 -1.37
C GLY A 1091 -27.40 46.00 -2.02
N SER A 1092 -28.44 45.99 -2.86
CA SER A 1092 -28.78 44.80 -3.66
C SER A 1092 -27.60 44.43 -4.56
N THR A 1093 -26.93 43.32 -4.26
CA THR A 1093 -26.13 42.60 -5.25
C THR A 1093 -27.02 42.33 -6.45
N SER A 1094 -26.67 42.87 -7.63
CA SER A 1094 -27.47 42.75 -8.85
C SER A 1094 -27.34 41.37 -9.52
N ALA A 1095 -27.35 40.31 -8.72
CA ALA A 1095 -27.30 38.92 -9.11
C ALA A 1095 -28.46 38.19 -8.39
N ALA A 1096 -29.10 37.26 -9.10
CA ALA A 1096 -30.25 36.54 -8.58
C ALA A 1096 -29.86 35.70 -7.35
N ALA A 1097 -30.59 35.80 -6.25
CA ALA A 1097 -30.31 35.12 -4.99
C ALA A 1097 -30.33 33.58 -5.11
N LEU A 1098 -31.05 33.04 -6.10
CA LEU A 1098 -31.03 31.62 -6.44
C LEU A 1098 -29.63 31.15 -6.85
N SER A 1099 -28.80 32.02 -7.44
CA SER A 1099 -27.44 31.70 -7.87
C SER A 1099 -26.51 31.29 -6.72
N ASP A 1100 -26.69 31.91 -5.54
CA ASP A 1100 -25.93 31.68 -4.32
C ASP A 1100 -26.26 30.33 -3.62
N ILE A 1101 -27.46 29.77 -3.85
CA ILE A 1101 -27.93 28.53 -3.19
C ILE A 1101 -27.47 27.26 -3.94
N GLY A 1102 -27.26 27.38 -5.25
CA GLY A 1102 -26.92 26.27 -6.15
C GLY A 1102 -25.68 25.47 -5.76
N THR A 1103 -25.79 24.15 -5.86
CA THR A 1103 -24.92 23.08 -5.33
C THR A 1103 -23.39 23.26 -5.44
N GLY A 1104 -22.69 23.00 -4.33
CA GLY A 1104 -22.34 21.61 -4.01
C GLY A 1104 -20.91 21.12 -4.28
N ALA A 1105 -19.96 22.00 -4.61
CA ALA A 1105 -18.55 21.63 -4.76
C ALA A 1105 -17.54 22.62 -4.15
N ALA A 1106 -18.00 23.66 -3.43
CA ALA A 1106 -17.16 24.79 -3.02
C ALA A 1106 -17.60 25.49 -1.70
N GLU A 1107 -18.32 24.81 -0.80
CA GLU A 1107 -18.28 25.21 0.63
C GLU A 1107 -16.98 24.57 1.20
N ASP A 1108 -16.04 25.40 1.65
CA ASP A 1108 -14.73 25.08 2.25
C ASP A 1108 -13.64 24.35 1.41
N VAL A 1109 -13.60 24.54 0.09
CA VAL A 1109 -12.41 24.22 -0.72
C VAL A 1109 -12.05 25.36 -1.69
N GLU A 1110 -10.92 26.03 -1.45
CA GLU A 1110 -10.25 26.85 -2.47
C GLU A 1110 -9.69 25.95 -3.57
N ALA A 1111 -10.46 25.76 -4.65
CA ALA A 1111 -9.97 25.05 -5.82
C ALA A 1111 -8.94 25.93 -6.57
N PRO A 1112 -7.65 25.57 -6.62
CA PRO A 1112 -6.68 26.30 -7.42
C PRO A 1112 -7.06 26.21 -8.90
N LEU A 1113 -6.91 27.31 -9.63
CA LEU A 1113 -7.05 27.31 -11.08
C LEU A 1113 -6.03 26.36 -11.69
N ARG A 1114 -6.51 25.23 -12.22
CA ARG A 1114 -5.67 24.23 -12.87
C ARG A 1114 -5.59 24.57 -14.36
N ASP A 1115 -4.41 24.96 -14.82
CA ASP A 1115 -4.18 25.16 -16.25
C ASP A 1115 -4.46 23.87 -17.03
N ILE A 1116 -5.01 24.01 -18.23
CA ILE A 1116 -5.42 22.90 -19.10
C ILE A 1116 -4.16 22.20 -19.64
N GLY A 1117 -3.67 21.21 -18.88
CA GLY A 1117 -2.50 20.42 -19.23
C GLY A 1117 -2.80 19.42 -20.35
N GLN A 1118 -2.34 19.73 -21.56
CA GLN A 1118 -2.38 18.78 -22.69
C GLN A 1118 -1.69 17.46 -22.34
N SER A 1119 -2.31 16.35 -22.72
CA SER A 1119 -1.87 15.00 -22.40
C SER A 1119 -0.62 14.57 -23.18
N THR A 1120 0.56 14.83 -22.61
CA THR A 1120 1.80 14.14 -23.00
C THR A 1120 2.36 13.33 -21.83
N GLY A 1121 2.52 12.02 -22.03
CA GLY A 1121 2.76 11.08 -20.95
C GLY A 1121 4.14 11.17 -20.30
N ARG A 1122 4.20 11.72 -19.08
CA ARG A 1122 5.22 11.39 -18.07
C ARG A 1122 4.62 11.47 -16.67
N ALA A 1123 4.73 10.38 -15.92
CA ALA A 1123 4.06 10.26 -14.63
C ALA A 1123 4.82 10.99 -13.50
N GLY A 1124 4.06 11.65 -12.64
CA GLY A 1124 4.51 12.19 -11.36
C GLY A 1124 3.29 12.60 -10.53
N LYS A 1125 3.06 11.96 -9.37
CA LYS A 1125 2.08 12.47 -8.41
C LYS A 1125 2.68 13.69 -7.72
N GLU A 1126 2.09 14.86 -7.93
CA GLU A 1126 2.42 16.04 -7.13
C GLU A 1126 1.89 15.83 -5.71
N PHE A 1127 2.80 15.82 -4.74
CA PHE A 1127 2.44 15.80 -3.32
C PHE A 1127 2.13 17.23 -2.85
N PRO A 1128 1.19 17.42 -1.90
CA PRO A 1128 0.92 18.73 -1.29
C PRO A 1128 2.20 19.41 -0.76
N GLU A 1129 2.23 20.75 -0.74
CA GLU A 1129 3.41 21.50 -0.31
C GLU A 1129 3.89 21.12 1.10
N GLU A 1130 2.98 20.75 2.01
CA GLU A 1130 3.34 20.26 3.34
C GLU A 1130 4.21 19.00 3.31
N PHE A 1131 3.92 18.06 2.39
CA PHE A 1131 4.73 16.87 2.19
C PHE A 1131 6.07 17.19 1.51
N ARG A 1132 6.10 18.15 0.57
CA ARG A 1132 7.36 18.66 0.02
C ARG A 1132 8.23 19.32 1.08
N MET A 1133 7.68 20.25 1.87
CA MET A 1133 8.38 20.90 2.99
C MET A 1133 8.81 19.89 4.07
N GLY A 1134 8.04 18.82 4.28
CA GLY A 1134 8.41 17.70 5.15
C GLY A 1134 9.62 16.92 4.62
N LEU A 1135 9.60 16.54 3.35
CA LEU A 1135 10.70 15.84 2.68
C LEU A 1135 11.95 16.72 2.54
N ASP A 1136 11.81 17.99 2.16
CA ASP A 1136 12.92 18.93 2.07
C ASP A 1136 13.55 19.16 3.46
N LYS A 1137 12.75 19.23 4.55
CA LYS A 1137 13.28 19.23 5.94
C LYS A 1137 13.96 17.92 6.32
N TYR A 1138 13.49 16.78 5.82
CA TYR A 1138 14.08 15.47 6.08
C TYR A 1138 15.44 15.33 5.39
N PHE A 1139 15.52 15.66 4.09
CA PHE A 1139 16.77 15.64 3.34
C PHE A 1139 17.78 16.69 3.80
N ASN A 1140 17.36 17.94 4.11
CA ASN A 1140 18.26 18.93 4.71
C ASN A 1140 18.80 18.50 6.10
N LYS A 1141 18.05 17.68 6.86
CA LYS A 1141 18.57 17.06 8.09
C LYS A 1141 19.55 15.92 7.84
N LEU A 1142 19.41 15.21 6.72
CA LEU A 1142 20.26 14.08 6.34
C LEU A 1142 21.59 14.57 5.76
N GLU A 1143 21.56 15.55 4.85
CA GLU A 1143 22.76 16.21 4.31
C GLU A 1143 23.46 17.07 5.38
N GLY A 1144 22.69 17.78 6.21
CA GLY A 1144 23.22 18.58 7.33
C GLY A 1144 23.88 17.78 8.45
N GLY A 1145 23.76 16.45 8.46
CA GLY A 1145 24.46 15.55 9.38
C GLY A 1145 25.82 15.04 8.87
N GLY A 1146 26.15 15.23 7.59
CA GLY A 1146 27.27 14.58 6.91
C GLY A 1146 28.62 15.30 6.99
N GLY A 1147 28.95 16.01 8.09
CA GLY A 1147 30.13 16.88 8.11
C GLY A 1147 30.64 17.31 9.49
N GLY A 1148 31.14 16.39 10.31
CA GLY A 1148 31.80 16.76 11.57
C GLY A 1148 32.35 15.60 12.40
N GLN A 1149 33.62 15.23 12.13
CA GLN A 1149 34.42 14.14 12.73
C GLN A 1149 34.08 12.72 12.28
#